data_AF-A0A954ET54-F1
#
_entry.id   AF-A0A954ET54-F1
#
_cell.length_a   1.000
_cell.length_b   1.000
_cell.length_c   1.000
_cell.angle_alpha   90.00
_cell.angle_beta   90.00
_cell.angle_gamma   90.00
#
_symmetry.space_group_name_H-M   'P 1'
#
loop_
_entity.id
_entity.type
_entity.pdbx_description
1 polymer ?
#
loop_
_entity_poly.entity_id
_entity_poly.type
_entity_poly.pdbx_seq_one_letter_code
_entity_poly.pdbx_strand_id
1 'polypeptide(L)'
;MRFSPVCESYELRVLLTANAEEIYAWNIVNVMRENPSRFADQLEGMYRGTINSAHGYSKSDPIWTDLRDDIRNGSHPEHFWEALALMRAQPNLGPLAWMDSLEQRSVDHNRWMETHCYAHSGDDPECFARMPGFNQPGINGDPHTISAADLGSWSNGAWSENIGYSSGNTLSATRNRFGSTGNAYRQRLAYADIIGFMTEVNSSSLGHLKNLLSRDRASSSGFSLAAQNKNFSQRNAIGIDYNIYYGFGSNDTNTVATHTLSQHKDPGGFVTGLAYRDRNNNGFYDVGEGVDVSWTICHSTGGLYICDSWITNANTGRDHGAIYDHLPNGVYTITASAGGRQLGTRRIAISNGNVKVTFRITDGFGLTGPDTTPVMVPDSFDSSTPNNTSSAATDLGTVSPGSPFANQSEVLSIHDGTDSDWFKFEILERDANARIHVGFTDSEGDIDTVLYRQDSSLTQIASSTSTSNDEVIEERLAPGVYYLNVYGYSGDTNFYSLTTDVESLPYGDAVGDTLSTALNVNLSSTGKTVRGSTLQGEDVDMYRFTLPSQQRLSLVTRPIAGGISTDTYLRLFNSSGTELASDDDSGAGFYSQINEVVLPAGTYYVAVSGFEDQAYSPSTASNLTSQAMGNFELVITHLTDDVAGWNSQTGRWSFGESDGTTLGQRTGPLWNPSGNWDMHTGDVNGDGQTDIVGRHDNGAWYVIDGDTQQSTYWGRWGSQLSQRWNDPRFQGFVAVADMNADGFDDVVGKNYRGEIFVSLSTGGEFGPMSLWGRVAPTGWTAHRLGDFNGDGLPDIVSFRNNGDRWVNENTGHGTLLLDYYGRYGNQASRDWRNFMTGDFNGDGRDDIVQQDNFGNWWLGHSNGLADGAFTQLYANRWDPAAFSDFQVGDFNGDGKDEFVARTATNHFFVNITQANNRMVPTYFGALARNRSFLTQVGDYNGDGVDDILAMRTTDAAFFALNSTGSRFSGVSLGSWTNFTGNHRILNGEFD
;
A
#
# COMPACT_ATOMS: atom_id res chain seq x y z
N MET A 1 -42.66 37.03 32.27
CA MET A 1 -41.75 37.99 31.60
C MET A 1 -41.15 38.89 32.67
N ARG A 2 -39.85 39.00 32.91
CA ARG A 2 -38.63 38.47 32.31
C ARG A 2 -37.67 38.20 33.48
N PHE A 3 -36.97 37.07 33.47
CA PHE A 3 -35.79 36.89 34.31
C PHE A 3 -34.61 37.62 33.66
N SER A 4 -33.83 38.32 34.49
CA SER A 4 -32.54 38.93 34.19
C SER A 4 -31.48 38.13 34.97
N PRO A 5 -30.22 38.11 34.51
CA PRO A 5 -29.31 36.98 34.65
C PRO A 5 -28.67 36.94 36.05
N VAL A 6 -28.55 35.72 36.59
CA VAL A 6 -27.71 35.45 37.76
C VAL A 6 -26.43 34.81 37.25
N CYS A 7 -25.33 35.42 37.68
CA CYS A 7 -23.95 34.98 37.66
C CYS A 7 -23.75 33.47 37.43
N GLU A 8 -23.03 33.12 36.35
CA GLU A 8 -22.12 31.96 36.38
C GLU A 8 -21.01 32.32 37.38
N SER A 9 -21.24 31.96 38.64
CA SER A 9 -20.22 31.98 39.66
C SER A 9 -19.10 31.03 39.24
N TYR A 10 -17.88 31.57 39.19
CA TYR A 10 -16.61 30.84 39.30
C TYR A 10 -16.78 29.54 40.10
N GLU A 11 -16.90 28.40 39.40
CA GLU A 11 -16.58 27.12 40.01
C GLU A 11 -15.07 27.13 40.23
N LEU A 12 -14.67 27.09 41.50
CA LEU A 12 -13.31 26.82 41.89
C LEU A 12 -12.88 25.53 41.18
N ARG A 13 -11.91 25.64 40.26
CA ARG A 13 -11.14 24.53 39.70
C ARG A 13 -10.37 23.86 40.84
N VAL A 14 -11.04 23.00 41.60
CA VAL A 14 -10.37 22.07 42.50
C VAL A 14 -9.91 20.91 41.63
N LEU A 15 -8.59 20.73 41.50
CA LEU A 15 -8.00 19.51 40.93
C LEU A 15 -8.53 18.31 41.71
N LEU A 16 -9.42 17.53 41.11
CA LEU A 16 -9.93 16.28 41.67
C LEU A 16 -9.09 15.14 41.09
N THR A 17 -8.21 14.60 41.92
CA THR A 17 -7.32 13.49 41.63
C THR A 17 -8.14 12.21 41.41
N ALA A 18 -8.03 11.58 40.22
CA ALA A 18 -8.43 10.19 40.06
C ALA A 18 -7.56 9.31 40.97
N ASN A 19 -8.15 8.31 41.63
CA ASN A 19 -7.35 7.38 42.43
C ASN A 19 -6.61 6.39 41.51
N ALA A 20 -5.52 5.78 42.01
CA ALA A 20 -4.72 4.84 41.23
C ALA A 20 -5.52 3.63 40.73
N GLU A 21 -6.59 3.24 41.43
CA GLU A 21 -7.50 2.16 41.03
C GLU A 21 -8.31 2.48 39.76
N GLU A 22 -8.72 3.73 39.59
CA GLU A 22 -9.46 4.20 38.42
C GLU A 22 -8.56 4.37 37.19
N ILE A 23 -7.33 4.85 37.37
CA ILE A 23 -6.33 4.92 36.29
C ILE A 23 -5.96 3.50 35.83
N TYR A 24 -5.86 2.55 36.76
CA TYR A 24 -5.69 1.14 36.45
C TYR A 24 -6.87 0.58 35.65
N ALA A 25 -8.10 0.97 35.99
CA ALA A 25 -9.29 0.53 35.27
C ALA A 25 -9.26 0.92 33.80
N TRP A 26 -8.93 2.20 33.56
CA TRP A 26 -8.76 2.74 32.22
C TRP A 26 -7.63 2.06 31.44
N ASN A 27 -6.54 1.70 32.14
CA ASN A 27 -5.45 0.95 31.52
C ASN A 27 -5.91 -0.45 31.06
N ILE A 28 -6.70 -1.18 31.85
CA ILE A 28 -7.22 -2.51 31.46
C ILE A 28 -8.13 -2.41 30.23
N VAL A 29 -8.99 -1.39 30.14
CA VAL A 29 -9.82 -1.14 28.95
C VAL A 29 -8.98 -0.89 27.70
N ASN A 30 -7.94 -0.05 27.82
CA ASN A 30 -7.07 0.24 26.68
C ASN A 30 -6.19 -0.94 26.30
N VAL A 31 -5.69 -1.72 27.26
CA VAL A 31 -4.99 -2.98 26.99
C VAL A 31 -5.88 -3.93 26.17
N MET A 32 -7.15 -4.04 26.54
CA MET A 32 -8.12 -4.81 25.78
C MET A 32 -8.27 -4.25 24.36
N ARG A 33 -8.39 -2.93 24.16
CA ARG A 33 -8.51 -2.34 22.82
C ARG A 33 -7.24 -2.39 21.97
N GLU A 34 -6.07 -2.30 22.59
CA GLU A 34 -4.76 -2.41 21.94
C GLU A 34 -4.56 -3.79 21.32
N ASN A 35 -4.98 -4.86 22.02
CA ASN A 35 -4.95 -6.22 21.49
C ASN A 35 -6.13 -7.06 22.03
N PRO A 36 -7.33 -6.94 21.43
CA PRO A 36 -8.53 -7.60 21.90
C PRO A 36 -8.41 -9.12 21.92
N SER A 37 -7.79 -9.70 20.90
CA SER A 37 -7.59 -11.15 20.82
C SER A 37 -6.71 -11.68 21.95
N ARG A 38 -5.56 -11.04 22.20
CA ARG A 38 -4.64 -11.46 23.27
C ARG A 38 -5.29 -11.35 24.65
N PHE A 39 -6.03 -10.27 24.88
CA PHE A 39 -6.76 -10.06 26.14
C PHE A 39 -7.80 -11.18 26.36
N ALA A 40 -8.54 -11.55 25.32
CA ALA A 40 -9.52 -12.64 25.39
C ALA A 40 -8.87 -14.01 25.68
N ASP A 41 -7.74 -14.31 25.01
CA ASP A 41 -6.99 -15.55 25.25
C ASP A 41 -6.44 -15.63 26.67
N GLN A 42 -6.03 -14.49 27.24
CA GLN A 42 -5.57 -14.39 28.61
C GLN A 42 -6.72 -14.57 29.62
N LEU A 43 -7.89 -13.95 29.41
CA LEU A 43 -9.08 -14.19 30.24
C LEU A 43 -9.48 -15.66 30.24
N GLU A 44 -9.55 -16.28 29.05
CA GLU A 44 -9.86 -17.71 28.93
C GLU A 44 -8.81 -18.56 29.64
N GLY A 45 -7.52 -18.23 29.44
CA GLY A 45 -6.42 -18.97 30.06
C GLY A 45 -6.46 -18.93 31.58
N MET A 46 -6.79 -17.77 32.17
CA MET A 46 -6.94 -17.62 33.62
C MET A 46 -8.19 -18.30 34.16
N TYR A 47 -9.31 -18.23 33.43
CA TYR A 47 -10.54 -18.94 33.77
C TYR A 47 -10.31 -20.46 33.79
N ARG A 48 -9.63 -21.00 32.78
CA ARG A 48 -9.30 -22.44 32.67
C ARG A 48 -8.10 -22.88 33.52
N GLY A 49 -7.29 -21.92 34.00
CA GLY A 49 -6.05 -22.19 34.73
C GLY A 49 -4.90 -22.73 33.86
N THR A 50 -4.95 -22.50 32.55
CA THR A 50 -3.92 -22.94 31.58
C THR A 50 -2.71 -22.01 31.53
N ILE A 51 -2.85 -20.77 32.02
CA ILE A 51 -1.74 -19.83 32.20
C ILE A 51 -1.56 -19.47 33.69
N ASN A 52 -0.35 -19.05 34.07
CA ASN A 52 0.03 -18.84 35.47
C ASN A 52 -0.35 -17.45 36.02
N SER A 53 -0.45 -16.45 35.14
CA SER A 53 -0.83 -15.07 35.47
C SER A 53 -1.33 -14.34 34.23
N ALA A 54 -2.21 -13.36 34.43
CA ALA A 54 -2.57 -12.33 33.46
C ALA A 54 -3.27 -11.15 34.16
N HIS A 55 -3.22 -9.97 33.53
CA HIS A 55 -3.92 -8.74 33.95
C HIS A 55 -3.64 -8.34 35.40
N GLY A 56 -2.41 -8.50 35.85
CA GLY A 56 -2.07 -8.10 37.20
C GLY A 56 -2.16 -9.20 38.26
N TYR A 57 -2.61 -10.42 37.90
CA TYR A 57 -2.98 -11.45 38.88
C TYR A 57 -2.47 -12.83 38.50
N SER A 58 -1.92 -13.54 39.49
CA SER A 58 -1.64 -14.98 39.34
C SER A 58 -2.93 -15.81 39.33
N LYS A 59 -2.90 -17.01 38.75
CA LYS A 59 -4.03 -17.95 38.76
C LYS A 59 -4.48 -18.35 40.17
N SER A 60 -3.62 -18.12 41.17
CA SER A 60 -3.83 -18.41 42.59
C SER A 60 -4.36 -17.21 43.39
N ASP A 61 -4.51 -16.06 42.74
CA ASP A 61 -5.11 -14.89 43.38
C ASP A 61 -6.60 -15.17 43.64
N PRO A 62 -7.13 -14.86 44.84
CA PRO A 62 -8.53 -15.12 45.17
C PRO A 62 -9.51 -14.40 44.25
N ILE A 63 -9.11 -13.33 43.56
CA ILE A 63 -9.99 -12.62 42.62
C ILE A 63 -10.46 -13.52 41.48
N TRP A 64 -9.63 -14.49 41.07
CA TRP A 64 -10.01 -15.46 40.04
C TRP A 64 -10.92 -16.56 40.57
N THR A 65 -10.90 -16.84 41.87
CA THR A 65 -11.92 -17.69 42.49
C THR A 65 -13.26 -16.98 42.45
N ASP A 66 -13.30 -15.72 42.89
CA ASP A 66 -14.52 -14.94 42.90
C ASP A 66 -15.06 -14.72 41.46
N LEU A 67 -14.23 -14.34 40.49
CA LEU A 67 -14.64 -14.17 39.09
C LEU A 67 -15.15 -15.47 38.44
N ARG A 68 -14.55 -16.62 38.75
CA ARG A 68 -15.05 -17.91 38.25
C ARG A 68 -16.42 -18.25 38.84
N ASP A 69 -16.63 -17.93 40.10
CA ASP A 69 -17.93 -18.13 40.75
C ASP A 69 -18.97 -17.15 40.17
N ASP A 70 -18.60 -15.89 39.91
CA ASP A 70 -19.46 -14.89 39.28
C ASP A 70 -19.86 -15.32 37.85
N ILE A 71 -18.91 -15.78 37.03
CA ILE A 71 -19.20 -16.26 35.67
C ILE A 71 -20.09 -17.50 35.69
N ARG A 72 -19.88 -18.45 36.63
CA ARG A 72 -20.66 -19.69 36.69
C ARG A 72 -22.08 -19.49 37.21
N ASN A 73 -22.25 -18.54 38.13
CA ASN A 73 -23.52 -18.28 38.80
C ASN A 73 -24.27 -17.09 38.19
N GLY A 74 -23.72 -16.47 37.14
CA GLY A 74 -24.38 -15.40 36.41
C GLY A 74 -25.70 -15.85 35.77
N SER A 75 -26.57 -14.89 35.49
CA SER A 75 -27.88 -15.13 34.85
C SER A 75 -27.74 -15.54 33.37
N HIS A 76 -26.62 -15.16 32.75
CA HIS A 76 -26.25 -15.42 31.35
C HIS A 76 -24.76 -15.84 31.26
N PRO A 77 -24.38 -17.01 31.81
CA PRO A 77 -22.99 -17.46 31.83
C PRO A 77 -22.41 -17.69 30.42
N GLU A 78 -23.25 -17.90 29.41
CA GLU A 78 -22.89 -17.98 28.00
C GLU A 78 -22.22 -16.71 27.46
N HIS A 79 -22.59 -15.53 27.98
CA HIS A 79 -22.07 -14.24 27.51
C HIS A 79 -20.59 -14.06 27.78
N PHE A 80 -20.03 -14.74 28.78
CA PHE A 80 -18.59 -14.77 28.97
C PHE A 80 -17.88 -15.28 27.70
N TRP A 81 -18.35 -16.38 27.12
CA TRP A 81 -17.73 -16.95 25.91
C TRP A 81 -18.00 -16.13 24.66
N GLU A 82 -19.20 -15.55 24.56
CA GLU A 82 -19.54 -14.64 23.45
C GLU A 82 -18.72 -13.34 23.50
N ALA A 83 -18.48 -12.79 24.68
CA ALA A 83 -17.62 -11.64 24.89
C ALA A 83 -16.19 -11.91 24.40
N LEU A 84 -15.61 -13.06 24.75
CA LEU A 84 -14.28 -13.45 24.29
C LEU A 84 -14.24 -13.64 22.76
N ALA A 85 -15.28 -14.23 22.17
CA ALA A 85 -15.39 -14.36 20.72
C ALA A 85 -15.49 -13.00 20.02
N LEU A 86 -16.24 -12.05 20.58
CA LEU A 86 -16.36 -10.69 20.06
C LEU A 86 -15.01 -9.95 20.10
N MET A 87 -14.28 -10.05 21.20
CA MET A 87 -12.93 -9.47 21.33
C MET A 87 -11.98 -10.07 20.27
N ARG A 88 -11.92 -11.39 20.12
CA ARG A 88 -11.08 -12.04 19.10
C ARG A 88 -11.40 -11.63 17.66
N ALA A 89 -12.64 -11.26 17.39
CA ALA A 89 -13.08 -10.83 16.07
C ALA A 89 -12.69 -9.37 15.75
N GLN A 90 -12.16 -8.59 16.71
CA GLN A 90 -11.77 -7.20 16.47
C GLN A 90 -10.31 -7.06 16.04
N PRO A 91 -10.00 -6.16 15.09
CA PRO A 91 -8.64 -5.68 14.88
C PRO A 91 -8.17 -4.84 16.07
N ASN A 92 -6.88 -4.56 16.17
CA ASN A 92 -6.35 -3.61 17.15
C ASN A 92 -7.02 -2.23 16.95
N LEU A 93 -7.58 -1.65 18.01
CA LEU A 93 -8.44 -0.47 17.95
C LEU A 93 -7.74 0.81 18.44
N GLY A 94 -6.56 0.69 19.04
CA GLY A 94 -5.88 1.80 19.73
C GLY A 94 -6.57 2.24 21.02
N PRO A 95 -5.94 3.12 21.81
CA PRO A 95 -6.54 3.65 23.04
C PRO A 95 -7.80 4.47 22.72
N LEU A 96 -8.73 4.58 23.68
CA LEU A 96 -9.89 5.47 23.56
C LEU A 96 -9.42 6.92 23.37
N ALA A 97 -9.63 7.49 22.19
CA ALA A 97 -9.32 8.89 21.88
C ALA A 97 -10.52 9.80 22.19
N TRP A 98 -10.28 11.05 22.58
CA TRP A 98 -11.36 12.03 22.70
C TRP A 98 -11.89 12.39 21.31
N MET A 99 -13.21 12.33 21.13
CA MET A 99 -13.93 12.96 20.03
C MET A 99 -15.25 13.50 20.60
N ASP A 100 -15.79 14.58 20.04
CA ASP A 100 -17.11 15.16 20.41
C ASP A 100 -18.23 14.09 20.48
N SER A 101 -18.05 13.01 19.70
CA SER A 101 -18.92 11.85 19.69
C SER A 101 -18.96 11.06 21.01
N LEU A 102 -17.91 11.02 21.84
CA LEU A 102 -17.89 10.32 23.12
C LEU A 102 -18.62 11.10 24.22
N GLU A 103 -18.46 12.42 24.24
CA GLU A 103 -19.23 13.32 25.11
C GLU A 103 -20.72 13.24 24.78
N GLN A 104 -21.08 13.36 23.50
CA GLN A 104 -22.46 13.22 23.04
C GLN A 104 -23.03 11.84 23.38
N ARG A 105 -22.24 10.77 23.21
CA ARG A 105 -22.63 9.40 23.59
C ARG A 105 -22.88 9.25 25.09
N SER A 106 -22.06 9.86 25.96
CA SER A 106 -22.30 9.86 27.40
C SER A 106 -23.59 10.60 27.77
N VAL A 107 -23.85 11.76 27.14
CA VAL A 107 -25.10 12.51 27.34
C VAL A 107 -26.32 11.70 26.90
N ASP A 108 -26.21 11.02 25.76
CA ASP A 108 -27.29 10.18 25.23
C ASP A 108 -27.53 8.92 26.07
N HIS A 109 -26.48 8.35 26.67
CA HIS A 109 -26.58 7.27 27.65
C HIS A 109 -27.30 7.72 28.93
N ASN A 110 -26.89 8.85 29.53
CA ASN A 110 -27.54 9.36 30.73
C ASN A 110 -29.03 9.65 30.49
N ARG A 111 -29.34 10.28 29.35
CA ARG A 111 -30.72 10.48 28.90
C ARG A 111 -31.46 9.16 28.66
N TRP A 112 -30.79 8.12 28.18
CA TRP A 112 -31.40 6.79 28.02
C TRP A 112 -31.70 6.13 29.36
N MET A 113 -30.74 6.13 30.30
CA MET A 113 -30.90 5.61 31.66
C MET A 113 -32.05 6.31 32.40
N GLU A 114 -32.11 7.64 32.32
CA GLU A 114 -33.22 8.45 32.85
C GLU A 114 -34.57 8.09 32.20
N THR A 115 -34.61 7.95 30.87
CA THR A 115 -35.87 7.66 30.15
C THR A 115 -36.36 6.22 30.30
N HIS A 116 -35.49 5.27 30.68
CA HIS A 116 -35.81 3.85 30.86
C HIS A 116 -35.77 3.42 32.33
N CYS A 117 -35.77 4.38 33.26
CA CYS A 117 -35.86 4.13 34.71
C CYS A 117 -34.68 3.40 35.33
N TYR A 118 -33.50 3.49 34.72
CA TYR A 118 -32.23 2.95 35.22
C TYR A 118 -31.35 4.05 35.85
N ALA A 119 -31.92 5.16 36.34
CA ALA A 119 -31.14 6.31 36.81
C ALA A 119 -30.41 6.04 38.14
N HIS A 120 -29.21 6.60 38.29
CA HIS A 120 -28.37 6.55 39.51
C HIS A 120 -28.92 7.35 40.71
N SER A 121 -30.07 8.02 40.56
CA SER A 121 -30.71 8.79 41.63
C SER A 121 -32.10 8.23 41.92
N GLY A 122 -32.24 7.60 43.09
CA GLY A 122 -33.40 6.82 43.49
C GLY A 122 -34.74 7.56 43.65
N ASP A 123 -35.73 6.73 44.00
CA ASP A 123 -37.06 7.05 44.52
C ASP A 123 -38.14 7.56 43.53
N ASP A 124 -38.29 6.94 42.35
CA ASP A 124 -39.55 7.03 41.57
C ASP A 124 -40.32 5.67 41.54
N PRO A 125 -41.36 5.51 42.39
CA PRO A 125 -42.21 4.32 42.41
C PRO A 125 -42.94 4.01 41.10
N GLU A 126 -43.21 5.00 40.24
CA GLU A 126 -43.89 4.79 38.96
C GLU A 126 -42.97 4.22 37.87
N CYS A 127 -41.65 4.29 38.10
CA CYS A 127 -40.63 3.81 37.17
C CYS A 127 -40.46 2.27 37.23
N PHE A 128 -40.59 1.66 38.41
CA PHE A 128 -40.43 0.21 38.61
C PHE A 128 -41.47 -0.66 37.86
N ALA A 129 -42.66 -0.12 37.59
CA ALA A 129 -43.72 -0.85 36.90
C ALA A 129 -43.53 -0.92 35.37
N ARG A 130 -42.53 -0.21 34.82
CA ARG A 130 -42.29 -0.10 33.37
C ARG A 130 -41.04 -0.87 32.91
N MET A 131 -40.27 -1.45 33.83
CA MET A 131 -39.10 -2.26 33.51
C MET A 131 -39.54 -3.58 32.83
N PRO A 132 -39.14 -3.83 31.57
CA PRO A 132 -39.49 -5.07 30.87
C PRO A 132 -38.87 -6.27 31.61
N GLY A 133 -39.72 -7.19 32.10
CA GLY A 133 -39.28 -8.37 32.87
C GLY A 133 -39.38 -8.23 34.41
N PHE A 134 -39.70 -7.05 34.93
CA PHE A 134 -39.88 -6.82 36.37
C PHE A 134 -41.38 -6.73 36.70
N ASN A 135 -42.02 -7.87 37.01
CA ASN A 135 -43.39 -7.86 37.55
C ASN A 135 -43.37 -7.89 39.07
N GLN A 136 -44.13 -7.01 39.71
CA GLN A 136 -44.26 -6.98 41.17
C GLN A 136 -44.66 -8.35 41.74
N PRO A 137 -44.21 -8.70 42.96
CA PRO A 137 -44.45 -10.02 43.53
C PRO A 137 -45.94 -10.27 43.73
N GLY A 138 -46.49 -11.35 43.16
CA GLY A 138 -47.73 -11.94 43.66
C GLY A 138 -48.78 -12.48 42.68
N ILE A 139 -48.58 -12.49 41.36
CA ILE A 139 -49.59 -13.06 40.45
C ILE A 139 -48.93 -13.95 39.39
N ASN A 140 -49.16 -15.26 39.52
CA ASN A 140 -48.94 -16.33 38.52
C ASN A 140 -47.55 -17.00 38.39
N GLY A 141 -46.98 -17.51 39.49
CA GLY A 141 -46.27 -18.81 39.49
C GLY A 141 -45.16 -19.07 38.46
N ASP A 142 -44.42 -18.05 38.01
CA ASP A 142 -43.26 -18.19 37.11
C ASP A 142 -41.95 -18.40 37.93
N PRO A 143 -41.16 -19.45 37.67
CA PRO A 143 -39.91 -19.73 38.39
C PRO A 143 -38.76 -18.73 38.13
N HIS A 144 -38.93 -17.71 37.28
CA HIS A 144 -37.89 -16.72 36.96
C HIS A 144 -37.96 -15.42 37.80
N THR A 145 -38.33 -15.49 39.08
CA THR A 145 -38.39 -14.32 39.96
C THR A 145 -37.19 -14.27 40.92
N ILE A 146 -36.32 -13.27 40.76
CA ILE A 146 -35.42 -12.81 41.84
C ILE A 146 -36.24 -11.85 42.69
N SER A 147 -36.61 -12.25 43.92
CA SER A 147 -37.35 -11.37 44.81
C SER A 147 -36.41 -10.34 45.46
N ALA A 148 -36.93 -9.18 45.84
CA ALA A 148 -36.19 -8.22 46.67
C ALA A 148 -35.76 -8.81 48.03
N ALA A 149 -36.33 -9.96 48.45
CA ALA A 149 -35.88 -10.71 49.62
C ALA A 149 -34.64 -11.58 49.34
N ASP A 150 -34.39 -11.94 48.08
CA ASP A 150 -33.19 -12.70 47.65
C ASP A 150 -31.95 -11.82 47.53
N LEU A 151 -32.11 -10.49 47.48
CA LEU A 151 -31.01 -9.51 47.40
C LEU A 151 -30.47 -9.06 48.78
N GLY A 152 -31.05 -9.57 49.86
CA GLY A 152 -30.60 -9.29 51.23
C GLY A 152 -30.91 -7.86 51.71
N SER A 153 -31.08 -7.69 53.01
CA SER A 153 -31.53 -6.46 53.68
C SER A 153 -30.52 -5.29 53.70
N TRP A 154 -29.50 -5.30 52.83
CA TRP A 154 -28.44 -4.28 52.75
C TRP A 154 -28.34 -3.61 51.38
N SER A 155 -29.33 -3.80 50.50
CA SER A 155 -29.40 -3.16 49.19
C SER A 155 -29.93 -1.72 49.24
N ASN A 156 -29.45 -0.88 50.17
CA ASN A 156 -29.71 0.56 50.11
C ASN A 156 -28.50 1.24 49.47
N GLY A 157 -28.41 1.24 48.14
CA GLY A 157 -27.47 2.13 47.44
C GLY A 157 -27.04 1.78 46.02
N ALA A 158 -27.18 0.54 45.54
CA ALA A 158 -26.64 0.14 44.23
C ALA A 158 -27.73 -0.47 43.35
N TRP A 159 -28.42 0.36 42.57
CA TRP A 159 -29.56 -0.05 41.74
C TRP A 159 -29.39 0.50 40.32
N SER A 160 -28.84 -0.34 39.42
CA SER A 160 -29.05 -0.38 37.94
C SER A 160 -27.80 -0.72 37.10
N GLU A 161 -26.59 -0.65 37.65
CA GLU A 161 -25.33 -0.83 36.89
C GLU A 161 -24.53 -2.10 37.20
N ASN A 162 -24.97 -2.92 38.17
CA ASN A 162 -24.41 -4.24 38.49
C ASN A 162 -24.78 -5.32 37.45
N ILE A 163 -24.65 -5.00 36.16
CA ILE A 163 -24.98 -5.88 35.03
C ILE A 163 -23.94 -7.04 34.90
N GLY A 164 -22.84 -6.97 35.66
CA GLY A 164 -21.88 -8.05 35.85
C GLY A 164 -21.99 -8.80 37.18
N TYR A 165 -22.77 -8.33 38.17
CA TYR A 165 -22.65 -8.78 39.56
C TYR A 165 -23.97 -9.25 40.18
N SER A 166 -24.03 -10.50 40.65
CA SER A 166 -25.14 -10.95 41.50
C SER A 166 -24.99 -10.33 42.90
N SER A 167 -25.92 -9.47 43.28
CA SER A 167 -26.02 -8.91 44.63
C SER A 167 -26.20 -10.01 45.68
N GLY A 168 -25.21 -10.17 46.56
CA GLY A 168 -25.30 -10.97 47.79
C GLY A 168 -24.07 -11.83 48.07
N ASN A 169 -23.09 -11.27 48.82
CA ASN A 169 -21.78 -11.84 49.23
C ASN A 169 -20.58 -11.59 48.28
N THR A 170 -20.34 -10.31 48.02
CA THR A 170 -19.20 -9.70 47.32
C THR A 170 -17.81 -10.29 47.63
N LEU A 171 -17.08 -10.69 46.57
CA LEU A 171 -15.66 -11.08 46.56
C LEU A 171 -15.19 -11.85 47.81
N SER A 172 -15.91 -12.91 48.16
CA SER A 172 -15.73 -13.57 49.46
C SER A 172 -14.31 -14.13 49.66
N ALA A 173 -13.71 -14.72 48.63
CA ALA A 173 -12.35 -15.23 48.69
C ALA A 173 -11.34 -14.08 48.85
N THR A 174 -11.54 -13.00 48.09
CA THR A 174 -10.65 -11.83 48.11
C THR A 174 -10.75 -11.06 49.42
N ARG A 175 -11.97 -10.85 49.94
CA ARG A 175 -12.23 -10.24 51.24
C ARG A 175 -11.61 -11.04 52.37
N ASN A 176 -11.78 -12.36 52.36
CA ASN A 176 -11.22 -13.25 53.38
C ASN A 176 -9.69 -13.18 53.42
N ARG A 177 -9.04 -12.95 52.26
CA ARG A 177 -7.59 -12.86 52.16
C ARG A 177 -7.03 -11.48 52.52
N PHE A 178 -7.68 -10.40 52.08
CA PHE A 178 -7.11 -9.04 52.13
C PHE A 178 -7.82 -8.07 53.08
N GLY A 179 -8.94 -8.48 53.70
CA GLY A 179 -9.82 -7.58 54.45
C GLY A 179 -10.62 -6.66 53.55
N SER A 180 -11.61 -5.94 54.09
CA SER A 180 -12.58 -5.17 53.29
C SER A 180 -12.22 -3.69 53.06
N THR A 181 -11.07 -3.23 53.54
CA THR A 181 -10.70 -1.79 53.54
C THR A 181 -9.29 -1.48 53.03
N GLY A 182 -8.49 -2.50 52.71
CA GLY A 182 -7.11 -2.32 52.22
C GLY A 182 -7.02 -2.06 50.71
N ASN A 183 -5.95 -1.39 50.27
CA ASN A 183 -5.69 -1.12 48.84
C ASN A 183 -5.70 -2.39 47.98
N ALA A 184 -5.13 -3.49 48.48
CA ALA A 184 -5.12 -4.78 47.79
C ALA A 184 -6.53 -5.34 47.51
N TYR A 185 -7.49 -5.10 48.41
CA TYR A 185 -8.90 -5.47 48.19
C TYR A 185 -9.56 -4.53 47.18
N ARG A 186 -9.33 -3.21 47.31
CA ARG A 186 -9.90 -2.19 46.40
C ARG A 186 -9.46 -2.37 44.94
N GLN A 187 -8.20 -2.68 44.71
CA GLN A 187 -7.66 -2.88 43.37
C GLN A 187 -8.22 -4.14 42.68
N ARG A 188 -8.48 -5.20 43.46
CA ARG A 188 -9.15 -6.42 42.98
C ARG A 188 -10.62 -6.20 42.71
N LEU A 189 -11.27 -5.38 43.54
CA LEU A 189 -12.63 -4.93 43.31
C LEU A 189 -12.75 -4.18 41.99
N ALA A 190 -11.87 -3.20 41.73
CA ALA A 190 -11.85 -2.48 40.45
C ALA A 190 -11.64 -3.43 39.25
N TYR A 191 -10.70 -4.38 39.35
CA TYR A 191 -10.50 -5.37 38.29
C TYR A 191 -11.72 -6.24 38.03
N ALA A 192 -12.32 -6.81 39.09
CA ALA A 192 -13.50 -7.66 38.93
C ALA A 192 -14.69 -6.90 38.36
N ASP A 193 -14.86 -5.65 38.75
CA ASP A 193 -15.91 -4.78 38.24
C ASP A 193 -15.78 -4.53 36.73
N ILE A 194 -14.58 -4.19 36.26
CA ILE A 194 -14.32 -3.98 34.82
C ILE A 194 -14.54 -5.26 34.01
N ILE A 195 -14.05 -6.40 34.50
CA ILE A 195 -14.25 -7.68 33.80
C ILE A 195 -15.73 -8.07 33.80
N GLY A 196 -16.44 -7.86 34.91
CA GLY A 196 -17.90 -8.03 34.98
C GLY A 196 -18.63 -7.14 34.00
N PHE A 197 -18.23 -5.87 33.89
CA PHE A 197 -18.77 -4.89 32.95
C PHE A 197 -18.53 -5.28 31.48
N MET A 198 -17.35 -5.81 31.15
CA MET A 198 -17.04 -6.25 29.78
C MET A 198 -17.74 -7.56 29.40
N THR A 199 -17.94 -8.46 30.36
CA THR A 199 -18.46 -9.81 30.09
C THR A 199 -19.97 -9.90 30.21
N GLU A 200 -20.61 -8.96 30.92
CA GLU A 200 -22.07 -8.81 31.00
C GLU A 200 -22.80 -10.13 31.33
N VAL A 201 -22.21 -10.96 32.20
CA VAL A 201 -22.73 -12.30 32.56
C VAL A 201 -24.05 -12.27 33.33
N ASN A 202 -24.52 -11.10 33.75
CA ASN A 202 -25.84 -10.87 34.35
C ASN A 202 -26.73 -9.93 33.49
N SER A 203 -26.30 -9.59 32.27
CA SER A 203 -27.04 -8.82 31.28
C SER A 203 -27.73 -9.73 30.28
N SER A 204 -28.85 -9.27 29.71
CA SER A 204 -29.41 -9.89 28.50
C SER A 204 -28.76 -9.38 27.20
N SER A 205 -27.72 -8.54 27.29
CA SER A 205 -27.02 -7.97 26.14
C SER A 205 -25.48 -7.98 26.32
N LEU A 206 -24.75 -7.70 25.24
CA LEU A 206 -23.29 -7.40 25.26
C LEU A 206 -23.06 -5.95 24.81
N GLY A 207 -23.98 -5.04 25.18
CA GLY A 207 -24.02 -3.67 24.69
C GLY A 207 -22.79 -2.85 25.07
N HIS A 208 -22.29 -3.03 26.30
CA HIS A 208 -21.13 -2.31 26.81
C HIS A 208 -19.85 -2.75 26.10
N LEU A 209 -19.63 -4.05 25.97
CA LEU A 209 -18.46 -4.56 25.24
C LEU A 209 -18.48 -4.14 23.78
N LYS A 210 -19.63 -4.23 23.10
CA LYS A 210 -19.76 -3.80 21.70
C LYS A 210 -19.43 -2.31 21.52
N ASN A 211 -19.75 -1.47 22.51
CA ASN A 211 -19.36 -0.06 22.50
C ASN A 211 -17.85 0.10 22.71
N LEU A 212 -17.26 -0.59 23.68
CA LEU A 212 -15.82 -0.59 23.93
C LEU A 212 -15.00 -1.15 22.75
N LEU A 213 -15.60 -2.00 21.93
CA LEU A 213 -15.01 -2.57 20.72
C LEU A 213 -15.36 -1.77 19.44
N SER A 214 -16.19 -0.73 19.54
CA SER A 214 -16.52 0.10 18.38
C SER A 214 -15.38 1.07 18.06
N ARG A 215 -15.09 1.26 16.76
CA ARG A 215 -14.18 2.33 16.30
C ARG A 215 -14.82 3.68 16.57
N ASP A 216 -14.02 4.65 17.02
CA ASP A 216 -14.42 6.03 17.23
C ASP A 216 -14.70 6.72 15.89
N ARG A 217 -15.84 6.41 15.25
CA ARG A 217 -16.26 7.10 14.03
C ARG A 217 -17.02 8.37 14.38
N ALA A 218 -16.34 9.51 14.31
CA ALA A 218 -16.95 10.75 13.86
C ALA A 218 -16.98 10.74 12.32
N SER A 219 -18.05 10.19 11.74
CA SER A 219 -18.60 10.59 10.44
C SER A 219 -19.74 9.66 10.04
N SER A 220 -20.84 10.29 9.68
CA SER A 220 -22.10 9.69 9.26
C SER A 220 -22.00 9.14 7.83
N SER A 221 -21.57 7.88 7.65
CA SER A 221 -21.96 7.02 6.52
C SER A 221 -21.18 5.70 6.54
N GLY A 222 -21.88 4.56 6.46
CA GLY A 222 -21.23 3.29 6.07
C GLY A 222 -21.24 2.12 7.07
N PHE A 223 -22.31 1.97 7.86
CA PHE A 223 -22.74 0.63 8.31
C PHE A 223 -24.18 0.43 7.86
N SER A 224 -24.38 -0.13 6.67
CA SER A 224 -25.71 -0.55 6.21
C SER A 224 -26.06 -1.89 6.86
N LEU A 225 -26.78 -1.87 7.97
CA LEU A 225 -27.47 -3.06 8.48
C LEU A 225 -28.83 -3.17 7.81
N ALA A 226 -28.83 -3.79 6.63
CA ALA A 226 -30.03 -4.30 5.98
C ALA A 226 -30.49 -5.59 6.68
N ALA A 227 -31.20 -5.48 7.79
CA ALA A 227 -32.16 -6.49 8.24
C ALA A 227 -33.15 -5.89 9.24
N GLN A 228 -34.43 -6.13 8.97
CA GLN A 228 -35.59 -5.55 9.63
C GLN A 228 -35.65 -5.89 11.13
N ASN A 229 -35.42 -4.89 11.99
CA ASN A 229 -36.25 -4.64 13.17
C ASN A 229 -36.07 -3.20 13.65
N LYS A 230 -37.07 -2.37 13.30
CA LYS A 230 -37.21 -0.98 13.72
C LYS A 230 -37.47 -0.94 15.23
N ASN A 231 -36.43 -0.62 16.04
CA ASN A 231 -36.55 0.08 17.34
C ASN A 231 -35.21 0.33 18.09
N PHE A 232 -34.05 -0.04 17.54
CA PHE A 232 -32.74 0.25 18.18
C PHE A 232 -31.93 1.31 17.43
N SER A 233 -32.49 2.51 17.26
CA SER A 233 -31.73 3.66 16.78
C SER A 233 -30.81 4.18 17.89
N GLN A 234 -29.51 3.92 17.72
CA GLN A 234 -28.36 4.73 18.16
C GLN A 234 -28.37 5.22 19.63
N ARG A 235 -27.85 4.44 20.59
CA ARG A 235 -27.46 4.96 21.92
C ARG A 235 -26.31 4.12 22.52
N ASN A 236 -25.11 4.69 22.55
CA ASN A 236 -23.84 4.02 22.93
C ASN A 236 -23.35 4.58 24.28
N ALA A 237 -22.83 3.73 25.17
CA ALA A 237 -22.45 4.09 26.54
C ALA A 237 -21.04 3.61 26.91
N ILE A 238 -20.23 4.49 27.51
CA ILE A 238 -19.00 4.17 28.26
C ILE A 238 -19.15 4.88 29.61
N GLY A 239 -19.74 4.23 30.61
CA GLY A 239 -19.79 4.71 31.99
C GLY A 239 -19.29 3.60 32.91
N ILE A 240 -18.30 3.89 33.74
CA ILE A 240 -17.83 3.03 34.83
C ILE A 240 -18.42 3.61 36.13
N ASP A 241 -18.82 2.77 37.09
CA ASP A 241 -19.69 3.09 38.23
C ASP A 241 -19.27 4.35 39.04
N TYR A 242 -20.29 5.06 39.54
CA TYR A 242 -20.19 6.12 40.53
C TYR A 242 -20.22 5.53 41.95
N ASN A 243 -19.06 5.55 42.61
CA ASN A 243 -18.78 5.03 43.98
C ASN A 243 -18.33 3.56 44.06
N ILE A 244 -17.06 3.32 43.74
CA ILE A 244 -16.31 2.15 44.25
C ILE A 244 -16.23 2.14 45.81
N TYR A 245 -16.85 3.10 46.51
CA TYR A 245 -16.82 3.21 47.95
C TYR A 245 -18.11 3.77 48.59
N TYR A 246 -19.06 2.90 49.00
CA TYR A 246 -19.97 3.23 50.10
C TYR A 246 -20.13 2.09 51.10
N GLY A 247 -19.26 2.13 52.11
CA GLY A 247 -19.55 1.69 53.46
C GLY A 247 -19.02 2.74 54.43
N PHE A 248 -19.92 3.59 54.95
CA PHE A 248 -19.73 4.58 56.04
C PHE A 248 -19.07 5.94 55.70
N GLY A 249 -19.90 6.93 55.37
CA GLY A 249 -19.83 8.27 55.98
C GLY A 249 -18.87 9.34 55.42
N SER A 250 -19.44 10.21 54.58
CA SER A 250 -19.26 11.67 54.44
C SER A 250 -17.85 12.23 54.22
N ASN A 251 -17.44 12.33 52.95
CA ASN A 251 -17.20 13.60 52.23
C ASN A 251 -16.67 13.27 50.84
N ASP A 252 -17.58 13.39 49.88
CA ASP A 252 -17.51 12.98 48.48
C ASP A 252 -16.41 13.70 47.68
N THR A 253 -15.70 12.95 46.82
CA THR A 253 -15.44 13.21 45.38
C THR A 253 -14.32 12.29 44.88
N ASN A 254 -14.67 11.16 44.26
CA ASN A 254 -13.80 10.40 43.37
C ASN A 254 -14.66 9.96 42.18
N THR A 255 -14.42 10.55 41.02
CA THR A 255 -15.22 10.37 39.81
C THR A 255 -14.32 9.91 38.66
N VAL A 256 -14.41 8.63 38.28
CA VAL A 256 -14.03 8.18 36.93
C VAL A 256 -15.21 7.56 36.24
N ALA A 257 -15.85 8.40 35.46
CA ALA A 257 -16.73 8.07 34.37
C ALA A 257 -16.64 9.27 33.42
N THR A 258 -17.17 9.18 32.23
CA THR A 258 -17.34 10.27 31.25
C THR A 258 -17.85 11.63 31.79
N HIS A 259 -18.28 11.69 33.05
CA HIS A 259 -18.66 12.88 33.82
C HIS A 259 -17.53 13.87 34.19
N THR A 260 -16.31 13.43 34.52
CA THR A 260 -15.19 14.37 34.81
C THR A 260 -14.63 14.95 33.51
N LEU A 261 -14.66 14.09 32.49
CA LEU A 261 -14.29 14.36 31.11
C LEU A 261 -15.14 15.47 30.48
N SER A 262 -16.45 15.53 30.74
CA SER A 262 -17.37 16.56 30.22
C SER A 262 -17.29 17.94 30.91
N GLN A 263 -16.45 18.10 31.94
CA GLN A 263 -16.31 19.37 32.66
C GLN A 263 -15.33 20.36 32.02
N HIS A 264 -14.47 19.90 31.09
CA HIS A 264 -13.47 20.74 30.43
C HIS A 264 -13.90 21.10 29.00
N LYS A 265 -14.18 22.40 28.76
CA LYS A 265 -14.57 22.94 27.44
C LYS A 265 -13.42 23.61 26.67
N ASP A 266 -12.21 23.62 27.22
CA ASP A 266 -11.05 24.30 26.63
C ASP A 266 -10.33 23.36 25.63
N PRO A 267 -9.80 23.84 24.49
CA PRO A 267 -9.01 23.02 23.56
C PRO A 267 -7.78 22.41 24.24
N GLY A 268 -7.59 21.09 24.11
CA GLY A 268 -6.57 20.35 24.84
C GLY A 268 -6.88 18.85 24.92
N GLY A 269 -6.10 18.14 25.72
CA GLY A 269 -6.27 16.70 25.93
C GLY A 269 -5.69 16.25 27.25
N PHE A 270 -6.21 15.15 27.78
CA PHE A 270 -5.71 14.55 29.00
C PHE A 270 -4.50 13.67 28.73
N VAL A 271 -3.46 13.87 29.52
CA VAL A 271 -2.36 12.93 29.66
C VAL A 271 -2.65 12.02 30.83
N THR A 272 -2.58 10.72 30.60
CA THR A 272 -2.66 9.71 31.64
C THR A 272 -1.41 8.84 31.60
N GLY A 273 -1.01 8.27 32.73
CA GLY A 273 0.13 7.38 32.71
C GLY A 273 0.40 6.61 33.98
N LEU A 274 1.30 5.64 33.85
CA LEU A 274 1.63 4.68 34.91
C LEU A 274 3.10 4.24 34.80
N ALA A 275 3.80 4.29 35.94
CA ALA A 275 5.14 3.77 36.14
C ALA A 275 5.10 2.60 37.12
N TYR A 276 5.61 1.45 36.72
CA TYR A 276 5.56 0.25 37.56
C TYR A 276 6.71 -0.71 37.31
N ARG A 277 6.99 -1.53 38.31
CA ARG A 277 7.99 -2.59 38.24
C ARG A 277 7.32 -3.90 37.84
N ASP A 278 7.59 -4.39 36.63
CA ASP A 278 7.07 -5.67 36.16
C ASP A 278 7.88 -6.85 36.75
N ARG A 279 7.57 -7.26 37.98
CA ARG A 279 8.38 -8.25 38.74
C ARG A 279 8.24 -9.66 38.20
N ASN A 280 7.20 -9.92 37.41
CA ASN A 280 6.93 -11.24 36.85
C ASN A 280 7.06 -11.27 35.32
N ASN A 281 7.54 -10.16 34.73
CA ASN A 281 7.81 -9.96 33.31
C ASN A 281 6.61 -10.33 32.43
N ASN A 282 5.39 -10.03 32.90
CA ASN A 282 4.16 -10.39 32.20
C ASN A 282 3.70 -9.29 31.22
N GLY A 283 4.32 -8.11 31.27
CA GLY A 283 4.04 -6.95 30.44
C GLY A 283 2.83 -6.11 30.87
N PHE A 284 2.27 -6.37 32.05
CA PHE A 284 1.11 -5.69 32.62
C PHE A 284 1.48 -5.07 33.97
N TYR A 285 0.79 -3.98 34.30
CA TYR A 285 0.83 -3.47 35.67
C TYR A 285 0.19 -4.49 36.59
N ASP A 286 0.94 -5.09 37.52
CA ASP A 286 0.32 -5.76 38.63
C ASP A 286 -0.08 -4.79 39.74
N VAL A 287 -1.20 -5.13 40.33
CA VAL A 287 -1.74 -4.44 41.47
C VAL A 287 -0.80 -4.58 42.67
N GLY A 288 -0.08 -3.49 43.00
CA GLY A 288 0.96 -3.45 44.03
C GLY A 288 2.41 -3.42 43.49
N GLU A 289 2.59 -3.40 42.17
CA GLU A 289 3.87 -3.17 41.47
C GLU A 289 4.20 -1.70 41.20
N GLY A 290 3.32 -0.79 41.63
CA GLY A 290 3.58 0.63 41.57
C GLY A 290 4.86 1.02 42.31
N VAL A 291 5.53 2.03 41.77
CA VAL A 291 6.72 2.63 42.35
C VAL A 291 6.43 4.09 42.70
N ASP A 292 7.06 4.61 43.75
CA ASP A 292 6.98 6.04 44.04
C ASP A 292 7.82 6.79 43.00
N VAL A 293 7.13 7.50 42.09
CA VAL A 293 7.77 8.32 41.06
C VAL A 293 7.25 9.75 41.12
N SER A 294 8.12 10.69 40.78
CA SER A 294 7.76 12.06 40.44
C SER A 294 7.68 12.21 38.93
N TRP A 295 6.63 12.87 38.46
CA TRP A 295 6.45 13.22 37.05
C TRP A 295 6.76 14.69 36.82
N THR A 296 7.51 14.99 35.76
CA THR A 296 7.78 16.36 35.30
C THR A 296 7.24 16.51 33.89
N ILE A 297 6.43 17.54 33.64
CA ILE A 297 5.91 17.88 32.30
C ILE A 297 6.46 19.25 31.90
N CYS A 298 7.12 19.33 30.75
CA CYS A 298 7.63 20.58 30.19
C CYS A 298 7.02 20.81 28.79
N HIS A 299 6.74 22.06 28.43
CA HIS A 299 6.25 22.44 27.09
C HIS A 299 7.31 23.26 26.35
N SER A 300 7.35 23.13 25.01
CA SER A 300 8.19 23.96 24.15
C SER A 300 7.36 25.05 23.46
N THR A 301 7.55 26.32 23.83
CA THR A 301 6.91 27.46 23.13
C THR A 301 7.98 28.34 22.52
N GLY A 302 8.08 28.38 21.18
CA GLY A 302 9.02 29.26 20.48
C GLY A 302 10.50 29.00 20.78
N GLY A 303 10.89 27.74 20.99
CA GLY A 303 12.28 27.35 21.28
C GLY A 303 12.72 27.54 22.74
N LEU A 304 11.82 27.96 23.64
CA LEU A 304 12.08 27.99 25.09
C LEU A 304 11.40 26.79 25.76
N TYR A 305 12.18 25.96 26.45
CA TYR A 305 11.67 24.93 27.37
C TYR A 305 11.16 25.60 28.64
N ILE A 306 9.84 25.57 28.86
CA ILE A 306 9.24 26.03 30.11
C ILE A 306 8.74 24.79 30.84
N CYS A 307 9.46 24.40 31.89
CA CYS A 307 8.99 23.38 32.82
C CYS A 307 8.09 24.09 33.84
N ASP A 308 6.79 23.86 33.74
CA ASP A 308 5.84 24.59 34.55
C ASP A 308 5.91 24.08 36.00
N SER A 309 6.32 24.95 36.93
CA SER A 309 6.53 24.60 38.34
C SER A 309 5.24 24.20 39.09
N TRP A 310 4.09 24.30 38.42
CA TRP A 310 2.77 23.96 38.95
C TRP A 310 2.37 22.51 38.65
N ILE A 311 3.01 21.87 37.66
CA ILE A 311 2.75 20.48 37.25
C ILE A 311 3.75 19.51 37.91
N THR A 312 4.86 20.04 38.44
CA THR A 312 5.98 19.30 39.08
C THR A 312 5.66 18.61 40.41
N ASN A 313 4.40 18.53 40.84
CA ASN A 313 4.04 17.78 42.06
C ASN A 313 2.59 17.30 41.99
N ALA A 314 2.29 16.38 41.06
CA ALA A 314 1.12 15.52 41.19
C ALA A 314 1.34 14.51 42.32
N ASN A 315 1.22 15.03 43.55
CA ASN A 315 1.04 14.37 44.84
C ASN A 315 1.99 13.22 45.23
N THR A 316 3.08 13.62 45.87
CA THR A 316 3.71 12.88 46.96
C THR A 316 2.66 12.47 48.01
N GLY A 317 2.30 11.19 48.07
CA GLY A 317 1.67 10.64 49.26
C GLY A 317 0.98 9.28 49.16
N ARG A 318 0.31 8.93 48.06
CA ARG A 318 -0.53 7.69 48.01
C ARG A 318 -0.70 7.00 46.66
N ASP A 319 -0.36 7.64 45.52
CA ASP A 319 -0.77 7.15 44.20
C ASP A 319 0.40 6.56 43.39
N HIS A 320 0.86 5.39 43.84
CA HIS A 320 1.59 4.30 43.17
C HIS A 320 2.06 4.51 41.70
N GLY A 321 2.83 5.56 41.41
CA GLY A 321 3.46 5.74 40.11
C GLY A 321 2.57 6.26 38.98
N ALA A 322 1.40 6.84 39.26
CA ALA A 322 0.44 7.27 38.24
C ALA A 322 0.47 8.78 37.96
N ILE A 323 0.03 9.20 36.77
CA ILE A 323 -0.18 10.61 36.38
C ILE A 323 -1.53 10.78 35.67
N TYR A 324 -2.20 11.90 35.93
CA TYR A 324 -3.39 12.35 35.23
C TYR A 324 -3.42 13.88 35.20
N ASP A 325 -3.34 14.49 34.02
CA ASP A 325 -3.40 15.96 33.89
C ASP A 325 -4.03 16.40 32.56
N HIS A 326 -4.69 17.55 32.54
CA HIS A 326 -5.24 18.15 31.32
C HIS A 326 -4.26 19.18 30.76
N LEU A 327 -3.77 18.95 29.54
CA LEU A 327 -2.83 19.83 28.88
C LEU A 327 -3.48 20.52 27.67
N PRO A 328 -3.23 21.83 27.44
CA PRO A 328 -3.57 22.48 26.19
C PRO A 328 -2.92 21.79 24.97
N ASN A 329 -3.42 22.06 23.77
CA ASN A 329 -2.77 21.57 22.56
C ASN A 329 -1.33 22.09 22.47
N GLY A 330 -0.39 21.20 22.17
CA GLY A 330 1.03 21.50 22.24
C GLY A 330 1.89 20.24 22.29
N VAL A 331 3.21 20.43 22.23
CA VAL A 331 4.17 19.33 22.35
C VAL A 331 4.83 19.40 23.72
N TYR A 332 4.77 18.29 24.44
CA TYR A 332 5.23 18.19 25.81
C TYR A 332 6.28 17.10 25.96
N THR A 333 7.25 17.35 26.84
CA THR A 333 8.21 16.36 27.31
C THR A 333 7.82 15.94 28.71
N ILE A 334 7.58 14.65 28.91
CA ILE A 334 7.18 14.03 30.17
C ILE A 334 8.33 13.17 30.68
N THR A 335 8.84 13.49 31.86
CA THR A 335 9.91 12.75 32.51
C THR A 335 9.39 12.08 33.77
N ALA A 336 9.58 10.76 33.88
CA ALA A 336 9.36 10.01 35.11
C ALA A 336 10.68 9.89 35.88
N SER A 337 10.65 10.05 37.20
CA SER A 337 11.84 9.97 38.05
C SER A 337 11.52 9.30 39.37
N ALA A 338 12.44 8.50 39.92
CA ALA A 338 12.30 7.86 41.23
C ALA A 338 13.58 8.02 42.04
N GLY A 339 13.46 8.36 43.33
CA GLY A 339 14.61 8.53 44.22
C GLY A 339 15.63 9.58 43.74
N GLY A 340 15.20 10.58 42.97
CA GLY A 340 16.06 11.61 42.38
C GLY A 340 16.74 11.24 41.06
N ARG A 341 16.49 10.04 40.51
CA ARG A 341 16.99 9.58 39.22
C ARG A 341 15.91 9.58 38.14
N GLN A 342 16.29 9.89 36.90
CA GLN A 342 15.41 9.80 35.74
C GLN A 342 15.19 8.33 35.33
N LEU A 343 13.93 7.90 35.32
CA LEU A 343 13.51 6.58 34.83
C LEU A 343 13.36 6.55 33.31
N GLY A 344 13.03 7.71 32.74
CA GLY A 344 12.90 7.89 31.31
C GLY A 344 12.09 9.15 30.99
N THR A 345 12.16 9.54 29.72
CA THR A 345 11.47 10.69 29.17
C THR A 345 10.64 10.26 27.97
N ARG A 346 9.49 10.91 27.75
CA ARG A 346 8.68 10.75 26.54
C ARG A 346 8.24 12.09 26.02
N ARG A 347 8.35 12.27 24.71
CA ARG A 347 7.75 13.41 24.04
C ARG A 347 6.38 13.02 23.50
N ILE A 348 5.39 13.87 23.74
CA ILE A 348 4.01 13.64 23.33
C ILE A 348 3.44 14.90 22.67
N ALA A 349 2.53 14.71 21.72
CA ALA A 349 1.77 15.79 21.11
C ALA A 349 0.31 15.71 21.55
N ILE A 350 -0.24 16.84 21.99
CA ILE A 350 -1.65 17.00 22.34
C ILE A 350 -2.31 17.83 21.23
N SER A 351 -3.32 17.25 20.58
CA SER A 351 -4.12 17.91 19.53
C SER A 351 -5.58 17.50 19.66
N ASN A 352 -6.26 18.03 20.67
CA ASN A 352 -7.64 17.69 21.05
C ASN A 352 -7.84 16.19 21.30
N GLY A 353 -6.80 15.52 21.83
CA GLY A 353 -6.78 14.09 22.03
C GLY A 353 -6.02 13.71 23.30
N ASN A 354 -6.45 12.62 23.95
CA ASN A 354 -5.82 12.10 25.15
C ASN A 354 -4.61 11.24 24.80
N VAL A 355 -3.56 11.28 25.63
CA VAL A 355 -2.33 10.52 25.42
C VAL A 355 -2.02 9.68 26.65
N LYS A 356 -1.73 8.39 26.43
CA LYS A 356 -1.28 7.44 27.46
C LYS A 356 0.25 7.35 27.47
N VAL A 357 0.84 7.47 28.65
CA VAL A 357 2.29 7.36 28.88
C VAL A 357 2.56 6.23 29.87
N THR A 358 3.37 5.24 29.50
CA THR A 358 3.67 4.11 30.40
C THR A 358 5.17 3.89 30.49
N PHE A 359 5.70 3.85 31.72
CA PHE A 359 7.08 3.49 31.99
C PHE A 359 7.12 2.12 32.70
N ARG A 360 7.74 1.13 32.09
CA ARG A 360 8.02 -0.14 32.79
C ARG A 360 9.40 -0.02 33.43
N ILE A 361 9.57 -0.63 34.59
CA ILE A 361 10.83 -0.65 35.30
C ILE A 361 11.20 -2.12 35.43
N THR A 362 12.28 -2.53 34.76
CA THR A 362 12.79 -3.89 34.87
C THR A 362 13.39 -4.09 36.26
N ASP A 363 13.42 -5.34 36.73
CA ASP A 363 13.95 -5.66 38.07
C ASP A 363 15.43 -5.25 38.25
N GLY A 364 16.15 -5.07 37.13
CA GLY A 364 17.53 -4.61 37.06
C GLY A 364 17.76 -3.17 37.53
N PHE A 365 16.74 -2.31 37.59
CA PHE A 365 16.93 -0.93 38.06
C PHE A 365 17.19 -0.80 39.59
N GLY A 366 17.33 -1.92 40.31
CA GLY A 366 17.84 -1.93 41.69
C GLY A 366 16.94 -1.26 42.75
N LEU A 367 15.73 -0.79 42.40
CA LEU A 367 14.73 -0.30 43.38
C LEU A 367 14.16 -1.44 44.24
N THR A 368 14.93 -1.94 45.21
CA THR A 368 14.47 -2.95 46.16
C THR A 368 13.63 -2.31 47.26
N GLY A 369 12.33 -2.16 47.02
CA GLY A 369 11.41 -1.62 48.02
C GLY A 369 11.58 -0.10 48.26
N PRO A 370 10.99 0.44 49.34
CA PRO A 370 10.85 1.88 49.55
C PRO A 370 12.15 2.64 49.92
N ASP A 371 13.36 2.11 49.67
CA ASP A 371 14.64 2.73 50.07
C ASP A 371 15.79 2.61 49.03
N THR A 372 15.75 3.52 48.05
CA THR A 372 16.77 4.45 47.45
C THR A 372 18.28 4.18 47.14
N THR A 373 18.78 2.98 46.82
CA THR A 373 20.07 2.92 46.04
C THR A 373 20.11 1.81 44.97
N PRO A 374 20.09 2.16 43.67
CA PRO A 374 20.31 1.24 42.55
C PRO A 374 21.72 0.65 42.55
N VAL A 375 21.85 -0.57 42.02
CA VAL A 375 23.12 -1.26 41.75
C VAL A 375 23.23 -1.47 40.25
N MET A 376 24.35 -1.09 39.62
CA MET A 376 24.62 -1.33 38.20
C MET A 376 24.56 -2.83 37.88
N VAL A 377 23.71 -3.22 36.93
CA VAL A 377 23.50 -4.60 36.48
C VAL A 377 23.23 -4.61 34.97
N PRO A 378 23.49 -5.74 34.27
CA PRO A 378 23.18 -5.89 32.85
C PRO A 378 21.68 -5.72 32.56
N ASP A 379 21.35 -5.19 31.38
CA ASP A 379 19.97 -4.97 30.98
C ASP A 379 19.36 -6.17 30.23
N SER A 380 18.15 -5.98 29.66
CA SER A 380 17.40 -7.05 29.01
C SER A 380 18.09 -7.57 27.75
N PHE A 381 18.91 -6.76 27.09
CA PHE A 381 19.63 -7.10 25.85
C PHE A 381 20.91 -7.91 26.10
N ASP A 382 21.38 -7.98 27.36
CA ASP A 382 22.58 -8.74 27.74
C ASP A 382 22.35 -10.22 28.06
N SER A 383 21.09 -10.64 28.22
CA SER A 383 20.76 -11.91 28.88
C SER A 383 20.99 -13.18 28.02
N SER A 384 21.15 -13.06 26.71
CA SER A 384 21.42 -14.24 25.83
C SER A 384 22.21 -13.97 24.54
N THR A 385 22.15 -12.76 23.99
CA THR A 385 22.96 -12.28 22.86
C THR A 385 23.28 -10.79 23.07
N PRO A 386 24.39 -10.46 23.75
CA PRO A 386 24.73 -9.07 24.04
C PRO A 386 24.87 -8.27 22.74
N ASN A 387 24.23 -7.11 22.69
CA ASN A 387 24.26 -6.15 21.59
C ASN A 387 25.55 -5.31 21.57
N ASN A 388 26.64 -5.86 22.10
CA ASN A 388 27.93 -5.19 22.27
C ASN A 388 28.74 -4.96 20.99
N THR A 389 28.15 -5.22 19.82
CA THR A 389 28.78 -5.01 18.51
C THR A 389 27.75 -4.65 17.44
N SER A 390 28.15 -3.93 16.39
CA SER A 390 27.27 -3.60 15.26
C SER A 390 26.66 -4.82 14.55
N SER A 391 27.34 -5.97 14.53
CA SER A 391 26.81 -7.23 13.98
C SER A 391 25.76 -7.90 14.87
N ALA A 392 25.76 -7.59 16.16
CA ALA A 392 24.81 -8.09 17.15
C ALA A 392 23.78 -7.02 17.54
N ALA A 393 23.72 -5.91 16.79
CA ALA A 393 22.86 -4.77 17.12
C ALA A 393 21.41 -5.20 17.30
N THR A 394 20.78 -4.71 18.36
CA THR A 394 19.36 -4.92 18.64
C THR A 394 18.54 -4.21 17.56
N ASP A 395 17.74 -4.95 16.81
CA ASP A 395 16.87 -4.39 15.77
C ASP A 395 15.63 -3.76 16.42
N LEU A 396 15.56 -2.43 16.36
CA LEU A 396 14.46 -1.63 16.87
C LEU A 396 13.32 -1.47 15.84
N GLY A 397 13.49 -2.03 14.63
CA GLY A 397 12.53 -1.96 13.55
C GLY A 397 12.50 -0.59 12.86
N THR A 398 11.32 -0.25 12.34
CA THR A 398 11.08 1.00 11.62
C THR A 398 10.75 2.15 12.58
N VAL A 399 11.32 3.33 12.32
CA VAL A 399 10.96 4.59 13.01
C VAL A 399 10.17 5.51 12.08
N SER A 400 9.02 5.97 12.55
CA SER A 400 8.09 6.88 11.85
C SER A 400 7.57 7.95 12.81
N PRO A 401 7.03 9.09 12.33
CA PRO A 401 6.42 10.10 13.20
C PRO A 401 5.34 9.51 14.10
N GLY A 402 5.51 9.63 15.42
CA GLY A 402 4.59 9.07 16.41
C GLY A 402 4.74 7.56 16.68
N SER A 403 5.66 6.87 15.99
CA SER A 403 6.07 5.50 16.32
C SER A 403 7.31 5.55 17.24
N PRO A 404 7.14 5.37 18.57
CA PRO A 404 8.29 5.19 19.44
C PRO A 404 9.07 3.94 19.04
N PHE A 405 10.39 3.93 19.24
CA PHE A 405 11.16 2.69 19.21
C PHE A 405 10.41 1.58 19.98
N ALA A 406 10.33 0.40 19.39
CA ALA A 406 9.94 -0.78 20.14
C ALA A 406 10.86 -0.85 21.37
N ASN A 407 10.28 -0.79 22.57
CA ASN A 407 10.94 -0.84 23.88
C ASN A 407 11.33 0.48 24.57
N GLN A 408 10.66 1.61 24.31
CA GLN A 408 10.75 2.85 25.15
C GLN A 408 10.24 2.69 26.61
N SER A 409 10.06 1.47 27.08
CA SER A 409 9.56 1.17 28.42
C SER A 409 10.59 0.45 29.27
N GLU A 410 11.83 0.29 28.84
CA GLU A 410 12.86 -0.42 29.61
C GLU A 410 14.02 0.55 29.92
N VAL A 411 14.56 0.46 31.13
CA VAL A 411 15.78 1.20 31.51
C VAL A 411 16.98 0.37 31.06
N LEU A 412 17.92 1.01 30.37
CA LEU A 412 19.11 0.39 29.76
C LEU A 412 20.34 0.67 30.62
N SER A 413 21.42 -0.07 30.40
CA SER A 413 22.64 0.08 31.20
C SER A 413 23.90 -0.11 30.37
N ILE A 414 24.89 0.76 30.60
CA ILE A 414 26.30 0.45 30.34
C ILE A 414 26.88 -0.09 31.64
N HIS A 415 26.90 -1.41 31.80
CA HIS A 415 27.11 -2.06 33.11
C HIS A 415 28.58 -2.39 33.43
N ASP A 416 29.48 -2.36 32.44
CA ASP A 416 30.93 -2.40 32.64
C ASP A 416 31.69 -1.65 31.53
N GLY A 417 33.01 -1.43 31.71
CA GLY A 417 33.83 -0.67 30.74
C GLY A 417 34.07 -1.36 29.39
N THR A 418 33.50 -2.54 29.15
CA THR A 418 33.48 -3.23 27.86
C THR A 418 32.09 -3.28 27.23
N ASP A 419 31.09 -2.78 27.93
CA ASP A 419 29.70 -2.75 27.51
C ASP A 419 29.43 -1.56 26.58
N SER A 420 28.76 -1.82 25.46
CA SER A 420 28.56 -0.86 24.37
C SER A 420 27.33 -1.24 23.57
N ASP A 421 26.21 -0.60 23.83
CA ASP A 421 24.96 -0.97 23.20
C ASP A 421 24.85 -0.51 21.74
N TRP A 422 24.73 -1.48 20.83
CA TRP A 422 24.41 -1.23 19.43
C TRP A 422 22.93 -1.46 19.16
N PHE A 423 22.30 -0.47 18.53
CA PHE A 423 20.94 -0.54 18.03
C PHE A 423 20.92 -0.37 16.52
N LYS A 424 20.00 -1.04 15.85
CA LYS A 424 19.73 -0.90 14.41
C LYS A 424 18.30 -0.44 14.23
N PHE A 425 18.06 0.52 13.35
CA PHE A 425 16.72 0.96 12.99
C PHE A 425 16.63 1.38 11.54
N GLU A 426 15.41 1.41 11.00
CA GLU A 426 15.15 1.79 9.61
C GLU A 426 14.31 3.06 9.56
N ILE A 427 14.80 4.06 8.82
CA ILE A 427 14.04 5.24 8.44
C ILE A 427 13.38 4.94 7.09
N LEU A 428 12.05 4.88 7.07
CA LEU A 428 11.28 4.66 5.84
C LEU A 428 10.93 5.95 5.11
N GLU A 429 10.78 7.06 5.85
CA GLU A 429 10.36 8.36 5.30
C GLU A 429 11.56 9.23 4.94
N ARG A 430 11.46 9.99 3.85
CA ARG A 430 12.49 10.97 3.48
C ARG A 430 12.26 12.23 4.30
N ASP A 431 13.31 12.73 4.95
CA ASP A 431 13.33 13.97 5.74
C ASP A 431 12.67 13.93 7.12
N ALA A 432 12.69 12.75 7.74
CA ALA A 432 12.59 12.62 9.19
C ALA A 432 13.70 13.44 9.87
N ASN A 433 13.33 14.46 10.65
CA ASN A 433 14.26 15.03 11.62
C ASN A 433 14.31 14.03 12.77
N ALA A 434 15.32 13.16 12.74
CA ALA A 434 15.52 12.17 13.77
C ALA A 434 16.22 12.85 14.94
N ARG A 435 15.50 12.99 16.04
CA ARG A 435 16.04 13.38 17.33
C ARG A 435 16.27 12.13 18.16
N ILE A 436 17.53 11.74 18.29
CA ILE A 436 17.98 10.69 19.19
C ILE A 436 18.39 11.35 20.48
N HIS A 437 17.80 10.93 21.59
CA HIS A 437 18.09 11.45 22.91
C HIS A 437 18.38 10.30 23.88
N VAL A 438 19.58 10.33 24.44
CA VAL A 438 20.08 9.40 25.45
C VAL A 438 20.16 10.16 26.76
N GLY A 439 19.24 9.90 27.69
CA GLY A 439 19.21 10.56 28.99
C GLY A 439 19.86 9.71 30.07
N PHE A 440 20.74 10.30 30.88
CA PHE A 440 21.49 9.63 31.97
C PHE A 440 21.77 10.63 33.11
N THR A 441 22.56 10.25 34.11
CA THR A 441 22.99 11.16 35.18
C THR A 441 24.51 11.29 35.16
N ASP A 442 25.04 12.39 34.61
CA ASP A 442 26.47 12.63 34.35
C ASP A 442 27.34 12.39 35.59
N SER A 443 26.86 12.78 36.77
CA SER A 443 27.59 12.58 38.03
C SER A 443 27.82 11.10 38.42
N GLU A 444 27.16 10.15 37.75
CA GLU A 444 27.29 8.70 37.98
C GLU A 444 28.20 8.01 36.95
N GLY A 445 28.53 8.70 35.85
CA GLY A 445 29.35 8.19 34.74
C GLY A 445 28.90 8.83 33.42
N ASP A 446 29.85 9.24 32.59
CA ASP A 446 29.56 9.93 31.34
C ASP A 446 29.23 8.93 30.21
N ILE A 447 28.18 9.22 29.42
CA ILE A 447 27.68 8.36 28.34
C ILE A 447 27.73 9.14 27.03
N ASP A 448 28.39 8.56 26.03
CA ASP A 448 28.49 9.11 24.69
C ASP A 448 27.58 8.34 23.71
N THR A 449 27.23 8.99 22.59
CA THR A 449 26.50 8.32 21.51
C THR A 449 26.96 8.72 20.10
N VAL A 450 26.93 7.75 19.18
CA VAL A 450 27.31 7.94 17.77
C VAL A 450 26.32 7.26 16.84
N LEU A 451 25.90 7.98 15.81
CA LEU A 451 24.99 7.52 14.75
C LEU A 451 25.77 7.19 13.47
N TYR A 452 25.46 6.04 12.87
CA TYR A 452 26.04 5.54 11.62
C TYR A 452 24.96 5.20 10.60
N ARG A 453 25.29 5.30 9.31
CA ARG A 453 24.46 4.82 8.19
C ARG A 453 24.96 3.48 7.70
N GLN A 454 24.04 2.57 7.38
CA GLN A 454 24.37 1.30 6.73
C GLN A 454 24.80 1.54 5.28
N ASP A 455 26.11 1.56 5.05
CA ASP A 455 26.75 1.46 3.73
C ASP A 455 27.93 0.46 3.79
N SER A 456 28.72 0.37 2.71
CA SER A 456 29.86 -0.57 2.65
C SER A 456 30.93 -0.35 3.73
N SER A 457 30.89 0.78 4.45
CA SER A 457 31.89 1.19 5.44
C SER A 457 31.32 1.57 6.80
N LEU A 458 30.00 1.52 7.02
CA LEU A 458 29.32 2.08 8.20
C LEU A 458 29.72 3.55 8.45
N THR A 459 29.37 4.44 7.54
CA THR A 459 29.72 5.87 7.65
C THR A 459 29.08 6.50 8.90
N GLN A 460 29.89 7.14 9.74
CA GLN A 460 29.42 7.97 10.86
C GLN A 460 28.70 9.22 10.32
N ILE A 461 27.48 9.45 10.80
CA ILE A 461 26.64 10.59 10.45
C ILE A 461 26.80 11.71 11.47
N ALA A 462 26.64 11.38 12.76
CA ALA A 462 26.69 12.34 13.84
C ALA A 462 27.12 11.67 15.15
N SER A 463 27.49 12.47 16.13
CA SER A 463 27.83 12.03 17.48
C SER A 463 27.50 13.11 18.49
N SER A 464 27.17 12.71 19.71
CA SER A 464 27.04 13.60 20.85
C SER A 464 27.93 13.04 21.97
N THR A 465 28.76 13.94 22.52
CA THR A 465 29.74 13.64 23.57
C THR A 465 29.78 14.77 24.60
N SER A 466 28.59 15.19 25.02
CA SER A 466 28.41 16.27 25.98
C SER A 466 28.82 15.79 27.40
N THR A 467 28.76 16.70 28.37
CA THR A 467 28.87 16.32 29.80
C THR A 467 27.61 16.77 30.54
N SER A 468 26.49 16.83 29.83
CA SER A 468 25.17 17.08 30.41
C SER A 468 24.51 15.75 30.78
N ASN A 469 23.38 15.81 31.48
CA ASN A 469 22.59 14.61 31.80
C ASN A 469 21.87 14.01 30.57
N ASP A 470 22.25 14.44 29.36
CA ASP A 470 21.63 14.12 28.10
C ASP A 470 22.63 14.22 26.95
N GLU A 471 22.64 13.19 26.10
CA GLU A 471 23.19 13.25 24.76
C GLU A 471 22.06 13.39 23.75
N VAL A 472 22.17 14.39 22.87
CA VAL A 472 21.17 14.66 21.83
C VAL A 472 21.86 14.66 20.47
N ILE A 473 21.33 13.87 19.53
CA ILE A 473 21.62 13.95 18.10
C ILE A 473 20.35 14.38 17.39
N GLU A 474 20.41 15.50 16.66
CA GLU A 474 19.32 15.99 15.81
C GLU A 474 19.83 16.04 14.37
N GLU A 475 19.42 15.09 13.55
CA GLU A 475 19.89 14.96 12.18
C GLU A 475 18.75 14.69 11.21
N ARG A 476 18.88 15.27 10.00
CA ARG A 476 17.98 14.97 8.89
C ARG A 476 18.46 13.70 8.20
N LEU A 477 17.72 12.61 8.42
CA LEU A 477 18.10 11.29 7.91
C LEU A 477 17.36 10.98 6.61
N ALA A 478 18.11 10.51 5.61
CA ALA A 478 17.52 9.95 4.39
C ALA A 478 16.96 8.54 4.66
N PRO A 479 16.08 7.99 3.80
CA PRO A 479 15.63 6.62 3.95
C PRO A 479 16.80 5.64 3.94
N GLY A 480 16.68 4.62 4.78
CA GLY A 480 17.68 3.58 4.92
C GLY A 480 17.87 3.11 6.36
N VAL A 481 18.78 2.17 6.52
CA VAL A 481 19.10 1.56 7.81
C VAL A 481 20.23 2.33 8.48
N TYR A 482 20.07 2.58 9.77
CA TYR A 482 21.01 3.28 10.62
C TYR A 482 21.38 2.41 11.82
N TYR A 483 22.57 2.67 12.36
CA TYR A 483 23.09 2.05 13.57
C TYR A 483 23.40 3.13 14.59
N LEU A 484 22.91 2.97 15.81
CA LEU A 484 23.24 3.82 16.95
C LEU A 484 24.15 3.05 17.89
N ASN A 485 25.24 3.66 18.33
CA ASN A 485 26.12 3.13 19.37
C ASN A 485 26.02 4.02 20.61
N VAL A 486 25.74 3.42 21.77
CA VAL A 486 25.75 4.08 23.09
C VAL A 486 26.83 3.43 23.94
N TYR A 487 27.71 4.21 24.55
CA TYR A 487 28.86 3.68 25.30
C TYR A 487 29.33 4.66 26.37
N GLY A 488 30.04 4.15 27.39
CA GLY A 488 30.61 5.00 28.43
C GLY A 488 31.88 5.72 27.98
N TYR A 489 31.96 7.03 28.24
CA TYR A 489 33.18 7.79 27.99
C TYR A 489 34.32 7.23 28.84
N SER A 490 35.43 6.85 28.20
CA SER A 490 36.59 6.23 28.87
C SER A 490 36.27 4.99 29.72
N GLY A 491 35.19 4.26 29.41
CA GLY A 491 34.78 3.05 30.11
C GLY A 491 33.96 3.30 31.39
N ASP A 492 33.39 4.49 31.53
CA ASP A 492 32.40 4.80 32.56
C ASP A 492 31.15 3.91 32.42
N THR A 493 30.42 3.76 33.53
CA THR A 493 29.21 2.92 33.60
C THR A 493 28.04 3.76 34.07
N ASN A 494 26.88 3.65 33.44
CA ASN A 494 25.68 4.36 33.87
C ASN A 494 24.41 3.65 33.42
N PHE A 495 23.31 3.93 34.11
CA PHE A 495 21.98 3.68 33.56
C PHE A 495 21.61 4.79 32.59
N TYR A 496 20.95 4.43 31.50
CA TYR A 496 20.47 5.42 30.54
C TYR A 496 19.08 5.05 30.02
N SER A 497 18.44 6.05 29.43
CA SER A 497 17.20 5.91 28.70
C SER A 497 17.43 6.30 27.25
N LEU A 498 16.97 5.48 26.31
CA LEU A 498 17.02 5.79 24.89
C LEU A 498 15.63 6.21 24.40
N THR A 499 15.59 7.38 23.80
CA THR A 499 14.40 7.92 23.13
C THR A 499 14.77 8.33 21.72
N THR A 500 13.93 7.97 20.76
CA THR A 500 13.93 8.65 19.46
C THR A 500 12.59 9.22 19.18
N ASP A 501 12.62 10.48 18.82
CA ASP A 501 11.51 11.17 18.20
C ASP A 501 11.90 11.40 16.75
N VAL A 502 11.13 10.83 15.84
CA VAL A 502 11.13 11.32 14.47
C VAL A 502 10.06 12.41 14.42
N GLU A 503 10.52 13.65 14.31
CA GLU A 503 9.63 14.73 13.92
C GLU A 503 9.49 14.69 12.40
N SER A 504 8.25 14.58 11.93
CA SER A 504 7.92 15.23 10.67
C SER A 504 8.09 16.72 10.91
N LEU A 505 9.03 17.35 10.19
CA LEU A 505 9.10 18.80 10.18
C LEU A 505 7.74 19.36 9.69
N PRO A 506 7.36 20.59 10.10
CA PRO A 506 6.14 21.19 9.59
C PRO A 506 6.22 21.26 8.06
N TYR A 507 5.37 20.46 7.41
CA TYR A 507 4.96 20.53 6.00
C TYR A 507 6.03 21.08 5.06
N GLY A 508 7.06 20.28 4.80
CA GLY A 508 7.98 20.47 3.70
C GLY A 508 7.91 19.25 2.81
N ASP A 509 7.34 19.42 1.61
CA ASP A 509 7.31 18.43 0.54
C ASP A 509 8.71 17.80 0.34
N ALA A 510 8.79 16.48 0.56
CA ALA A 510 10.02 15.68 0.47
C ALA A 510 10.35 15.26 -0.98
N VAL A 511 9.40 15.46 -1.90
CA VAL A 511 9.42 15.12 -3.33
C VAL A 511 9.09 16.37 -4.17
N GLY A 512 9.81 17.44 -3.87
CA GLY A 512 9.86 18.70 -4.59
C GLY A 512 8.87 18.94 -5.73
N ASP A 513 7.84 19.74 -5.53
CA ASP A 513 6.69 19.99 -6.43
C ASP A 513 7.04 20.37 -7.88
N THR A 514 8.19 21.02 -8.10
CA THR A 514 8.56 21.57 -9.41
C THR A 514 9.55 20.71 -10.19
N LEU A 515 9.66 20.95 -11.50
CA LEU A 515 10.71 20.36 -12.35
C LEU A 515 12.13 20.57 -11.79
N SER A 516 12.36 21.68 -11.06
CA SER A 516 13.68 22.01 -10.51
C SER A 516 14.01 21.26 -9.23
N THR A 517 12.98 20.81 -8.52
CA THR A 517 13.07 20.14 -7.21
C THR A 517 12.76 18.64 -7.29
N ALA A 518 12.32 18.17 -8.46
CA ALA A 518 11.91 16.81 -8.72
C ALA A 518 12.93 15.75 -8.26
N LEU A 519 12.42 14.69 -7.63
CA LEU A 519 13.20 13.56 -7.16
C LEU A 519 13.65 12.67 -8.32
N ASN A 520 14.96 12.53 -8.51
CA ASN A 520 15.49 11.59 -9.51
C ASN A 520 15.23 10.13 -9.09
N VAL A 521 14.46 9.40 -9.88
CA VAL A 521 14.10 8.02 -9.59
C VAL A 521 15.12 7.00 -10.09
N ASN A 522 16.16 7.34 -10.86
CA ASN A 522 17.17 6.36 -11.34
C ASN A 522 16.52 5.07 -11.87
N LEU A 523 15.77 5.20 -12.97
CA LEU A 523 15.04 4.09 -13.58
C LEU A 523 16.01 2.95 -13.96
N SER A 524 15.64 1.71 -13.63
CA SER A 524 16.39 0.51 -14.02
C SER A 524 15.83 -0.06 -15.33
N SER A 525 16.48 -1.06 -15.93
CA SER A 525 16.02 -1.66 -17.20
C SER A 525 14.65 -2.34 -17.11
N THR A 526 14.16 -2.69 -15.92
CA THR A 526 12.81 -3.26 -15.72
C THR A 526 11.84 -2.24 -15.11
N GLY A 527 12.25 -0.97 -14.98
CA GLY A 527 11.45 0.09 -14.40
C GLY A 527 11.82 0.36 -12.95
N LYS A 528 10.90 0.97 -12.19
CA LYS A 528 11.04 1.24 -10.76
C LYS A 528 9.68 1.47 -10.09
N THR A 529 9.52 0.90 -8.91
CA THR A 529 8.49 1.31 -7.95
C THR A 529 9.08 2.29 -6.92
N VAL A 530 8.37 3.38 -6.70
CA VAL A 530 8.70 4.43 -5.74
C VAL A 530 7.50 4.60 -4.81
N ARG A 531 7.74 4.49 -3.50
CA ARG A 531 6.74 4.92 -2.53
C ARG A 531 6.74 6.43 -2.47
N GLY A 532 5.57 7.04 -2.72
CA GLY A 532 5.42 8.49 -2.66
C GLY A 532 5.23 9.01 -1.24
N SER A 533 5.23 10.33 -1.11
CA SER A 533 4.78 11.03 0.08
C SER A 533 3.34 10.67 0.41
N THR A 534 2.91 11.03 1.61
CA THR A 534 1.47 11.17 1.83
C THR A 534 1.05 12.48 1.16
N LEU A 535 0.25 12.41 0.10
CA LEU A 535 -0.37 13.58 -0.51
C LEU A 535 -1.25 14.26 0.54
N GLN A 536 -1.07 15.57 0.73
CA GLN A 536 -1.92 16.34 1.62
C GLN A 536 -2.07 17.80 1.20
N GLY A 537 -3.30 18.31 1.19
CA GLY A 537 -3.53 19.74 0.96
C GLY A 537 -3.18 20.14 -0.48
N GLU A 538 -2.22 21.05 -0.64
CA GLU A 538 -1.73 21.60 -1.92
C GLU A 538 -0.45 20.88 -2.42
N ASP A 539 -0.27 19.61 -2.08
CA ASP A 539 1.00 18.86 -2.29
C ASP A 539 1.05 18.17 -3.66
N VAL A 540 2.21 18.21 -4.33
CA VAL A 540 2.45 17.50 -5.60
C VAL A 540 3.81 16.83 -5.55
N ASP A 541 3.82 15.50 -5.60
CA ASP A 541 5.08 14.77 -5.67
C ASP A 541 5.61 14.77 -7.11
N MET A 542 6.75 15.44 -7.36
CA MET A 542 7.41 15.45 -8.67
C MET A 542 8.62 14.51 -8.72
N TYR A 543 8.60 13.59 -9.65
CA TYR A 543 9.67 12.64 -9.94
C TYR A 543 10.35 12.98 -11.27
N ARG A 544 11.62 12.63 -11.42
CA ARG A 544 12.40 12.78 -12.66
C ARG A 544 13.08 11.47 -13.05
N PHE A 545 13.04 11.10 -14.31
CA PHE A 545 13.85 10.00 -14.87
C PHE A 545 14.50 10.40 -16.20
N THR A 546 15.37 9.55 -16.73
CA THR A 546 16.05 9.78 -18.01
C THR A 546 16.11 8.47 -18.79
N LEU A 547 15.75 8.55 -20.06
CA LEU A 547 15.75 7.43 -20.99
C LEU A 547 16.94 7.57 -21.94
N PRO A 548 17.74 6.51 -22.17
CA PRO A 548 18.91 6.54 -23.04
C PRO A 548 18.56 6.47 -24.54
N SER A 549 17.40 5.92 -24.87
CA SER A 549 16.83 5.64 -26.19
C SER A 549 15.33 5.93 -26.14
N GLN A 550 14.64 5.80 -27.28
CA GLN A 550 13.17 5.79 -27.29
C GLN A 550 12.66 4.55 -26.57
N GLN A 551 11.80 4.67 -25.55
CA GLN A 551 11.31 3.54 -24.76
C GLN A 551 9.79 3.63 -24.57
N ARG A 552 9.13 2.47 -24.47
CA ARG A 552 7.71 2.33 -24.12
C ARG A 552 7.57 2.14 -22.61
N LEU A 553 6.73 2.96 -21.98
CA LEU A 553 6.54 2.93 -20.53
C LEU A 553 5.05 2.83 -20.15
N SER A 554 4.79 2.19 -19.01
CA SER A 554 3.55 2.35 -18.26
C SER A 554 3.83 3.05 -16.93
N LEU A 555 2.96 3.99 -16.55
CA LEU A 555 3.05 4.71 -15.28
C LEU A 555 1.75 4.49 -14.49
N VAL A 556 1.86 3.95 -13.28
CA VAL A 556 0.69 3.57 -12.46
C VAL A 556 0.88 4.06 -11.04
N THR A 557 -0.17 4.63 -10.46
CA THR A 557 -0.24 4.85 -9.02
C THR A 557 -1.01 3.71 -8.35
N ARG A 558 -0.59 3.28 -7.16
CA ARG A 558 -1.20 2.13 -6.46
C ARG A 558 -1.41 2.40 -4.97
N PRO A 559 -2.43 1.80 -4.35
CA PRO A 559 -2.63 1.89 -2.90
C PRO A 559 -1.53 1.16 -2.13
N ILE A 560 -1.11 1.76 -1.01
CA ILE A 560 -0.20 1.12 -0.06
C ILE A 560 -1.00 0.29 0.94
N ALA A 561 -0.62 -0.98 1.14
CA ALA A 561 -1.23 -1.84 2.15
C ALA A 561 -1.11 -1.22 3.56
N GLY A 562 -2.24 -0.95 4.20
CA GLY A 562 -2.31 -0.28 5.51
C GLY A 562 -2.20 1.26 5.45
N GLY A 563 -2.02 1.84 4.26
CA GLY A 563 -2.02 3.28 4.03
C GLY A 563 -3.42 3.87 3.90
N ILE A 564 -3.50 5.20 3.90
CA ILE A 564 -4.73 5.95 3.64
C ILE A 564 -4.98 5.95 2.14
N SER A 565 -6.15 5.46 1.71
CA SER A 565 -6.50 5.53 0.28
C SER A 565 -6.69 6.98 -0.13
N THR A 566 -6.22 7.32 -1.33
CA THR A 566 -6.41 8.63 -1.95
C THR A 566 -6.98 8.49 -3.36
N ASP A 567 -7.30 9.63 -3.95
CA ASP A 567 -7.75 9.82 -5.33
C ASP A 567 -6.64 10.61 -6.05
N THR A 568 -5.88 9.93 -6.91
CA THR A 568 -4.67 10.51 -7.51
C THR A 568 -4.94 11.12 -8.89
N TYR A 569 -4.10 12.07 -9.27
CA TYR A 569 -3.94 12.53 -10.64
C TYR A 569 -2.49 12.42 -11.06
N LEU A 570 -2.25 11.68 -12.14
CA LEU A 570 -0.93 11.38 -12.66
C LEU A 570 -0.70 12.20 -13.93
N ARG A 571 0.41 12.94 -13.98
CA ARG A 571 0.78 13.77 -15.14
C ARG A 571 2.23 13.55 -15.53
N LEU A 572 2.49 13.46 -16.82
CA LEU A 572 3.82 13.26 -17.40
C LEU A 572 4.24 14.51 -18.18
N PHE A 573 5.46 14.99 -17.95
CA PHE A 573 6.01 16.19 -18.59
C PHE A 573 7.36 15.92 -19.25
N ASN A 574 7.65 16.65 -20.32
CA ASN A 574 8.99 16.74 -20.89
C ASN A 574 9.89 17.71 -20.10
N SER A 575 11.17 17.80 -20.49
CA SER A 575 12.15 18.68 -19.84
C SER A 575 11.84 20.19 -19.86
N SER A 576 10.93 20.65 -20.74
CA SER A 576 10.44 22.04 -20.76
C SER A 576 9.20 22.28 -19.90
N GLY A 577 8.64 21.25 -19.27
CA GLY A 577 7.39 21.33 -18.51
C GLY A 577 6.13 21.28 -19.36
N THR A 578 6.23 20.88 -20.63
CA THR A 578 5.07 20.59 -21.46
C THR A 578 4.52 19.23 -21.05
N GLU A 579 3.22 19.18 -20.77
CA GLU A 579 2.51 17.94 -20.48
C GLU A 579 2.45 17.08 -21.74
N LEU A 580 2.76 15.79 -21.58
CA LEU A 580 2.74 14.78 -22.62
C LEU A 580 1.54 13.84 -22.46
N ALA A 581 1.18 13.51 -21.23
CA ALA A 581 0.06 12.65 -20.90
C ALA A 581 -0.43 12.93 -19.47
N SER A 582 -1.68 12.61 -19.19
CA SER A 582 -2.26 12.66 -17.85
C SER A 582 -3.38 11.64 -17.71
N ASP A 583 -3.60 11.14 -16.50
CA ASP A 583 -4.73 10.26 -16.18
C ASP A 583 -5.23 10.50 -14.74
N ASP A 584 -6.52 10.35 -14.50
CA ASP A 584 -7.21 10.60 -13.23
C ASP A 584 -7.88 9.39 -12.57
N ASP A 585 -8.11 8.25 -13.22
CA ASP A 585 -8.88 7.15 -12.58
C ASP A 585 -8.78 5.80 -13.30
N SER A 586 -7.82 5.63 -14.23
CA SER A 586 -7.73 4.42 -15.05
C SER A 586 -7.02 3.25 -14.35
N GLY A 587 -6.54 3.46 -13.11
CA GLY A 587 -5.87 2.46 -12.29
C GLY A 587 -6.79 1.79 -11.26
N ALA A 588 -6.18 1.14 -10.26
CA ALA A 588 -6.92 0.34 -9.29
C ALA A 588 -7.69 1.19 -8.27
N GLY A 589 -9.00 1.36 -8.45
CA GLY A 589 -9.84 2.15 -7.54
C GLY A 589 -9.97 3.58 -8.02
N PHE A 590 -9.48 4.55 -7.23
CA PHE A 590 -9.37 5.96 -7.64
C PHE A 590 -7.91 6.35 -7.92
N TYR A 591 -7.13 5.38 -8.39
CA TYR A 591 -5.72 5.59 -8.68
C TYR A 591 -5.56 5.75 -10.19
N SER A 592 -4.56 6.50 -10.61
CA SER A 592 -4.34 6.81 -12.02
C SER A 592 -3.36 5.86 -12.69
N GLN A 593 -3.51 5.69 -13.99
CA GLN A 593 -2.70 4.86 -14.86
C GLN A 593 -2.57 5.49 -16.26
N ILE A 594 -1.34 5.82 -16.65
CA ILE A 594 -1.00 6.18 -18.03
C ILE A 594 -0.44 4.92 -18.68
N ASN A 595 -1.24 4.32 -19.56
CA ASN A 595 -0.83 3.17 -20.36
C ASN A 595 0.02 3.60 -21.55
N GLU A 596 0.99 2.77 -21.88
CA GLU A 596 1.76 2.77 -23.12
C GLU A 596 2.13 4.16 -23.67
N VAL A 597 3.10 4.82 -23.04
CA VAL A 597 3.70 6.04 -23.58
C VAL A 597 5.02 5.75 -24.27
N VAL A 598 5.13 6.13 -25.54
CA VAL A 598 6.38 6.09 -26.32
C VAL A 598 7.14 7.39 -26.08
N LEU A 599 8.29 7.30 -25.42
CA LEU A 599 9.10 8.47 -25.07
C LEU A 599 10.49 8.39 -25.72
N PRO A 600 10.88 9.35 -26.58
CA PRO A 600 12.24 9.44 -27.11
C PRO A 600 13.32 9.56 -26.02
N ALA A 601 14.58 9.38 -26.38
CA ALA A 601 15.71 9.62 -25.48
C ALA A 601 15.65 11.04 -24.88
N GLY A 602 15.70 11.14 -23.55
CA GLY A 602 15.51 12.43 -22.89
C GLY A 602 15.25 12.34 -21.39
N THR A 603 15.04 13.51 -20.78
CA THR A 603 14.69 13.64 -19.37
C THR A 603 13.21 13.99 -19.24
N TYR A 604 12.49 13.24 -18.41
CA TYR A 604 11.06 13.34 -18.20
C TYR A 604 10.72 13.46 -16.72
N TYR A 605 9.52 13.98 -16.46
CA TYR A 605 9.05 14.30 -15.12
C TYR A 605 7.64 13.77 -14.91
N VAL A 606 7.36 13.24 -13.73
CA VAL A 606 6.05 12.69 -13.37
C VAL A 606 5.56 13.41 -12.13
N ALA A 607 4.39 14.04 -12.22
CA ALA A 607 3.72 14.60 -11.07
C ALA A 607 2.62 13.64 -10.61
N VAL A 608 2.54 13.44 -9.30
CA VAL A 608 1.40 12.80 -8.65
C VAL A 608 0.79 13.78 -7.68
N SER A 609 -0.49 14.08 -7.85
CA SER A 609 -1.27 14.99 -7.00
C SER A 609 -2.63 14.37 -6.67
N GLY A 610 -3.47 15.07 -5.93
CA GLY A 610 -4.91 14.79 -5.91
C GLY A 610 -5.62 15.21 -7.21
N PHE A 611 -6.78 14.61 -7.50
CA PHE A 611 -7.60 14.90 -8.69
C PHE A 611 -7.89 16.38 -8.95
N GLU A 612 -8.07 17.18 -7.91
CA GLU A 612 -8.50 18.59 -8.04
C GLU A 612 -7.41 19.52 -8.64
N ASP A 613 -6.16 19.05 -8.75
CA ASP A 613 -4.98 19.82 -9.17
C ASP A 613 -4.67 19.81 -10.67
N GLN A 614 -5.71 19.68 -11.50
CA GLN A 614 -5.58 19.69 -12.97
C GLN A 614 -4.94 20.96 -13.53
N ALA A 615 -5.07 22.10 -12.84
CA ALA A 615 -4.56 23.39 -13.28
C ALA A 615 -3.14 23.71 -12.76
N TYR A 616 -2.52 22.79 -12.02
CA TYR A 616 -1.19 22.95 -11.43
C TYR A 616 -0.11 23.24 -12.49
N SER A 617 0.84 24.14 -12.16
CA SER A 617 1.99 24.44 -13.01
C SER A 617 3.29 23.79 -12.49
N PRO A 618 3.91 22.87 -13.27
CA PRO A 618 5.10 22.14 -12.85
C PRO A 618 6.37 23.01 -12.74
N SER A 619 6.36 24.22 -13.30
CA SER A 619 7.51 25.13 -13.24
C SER A 619 7.56 25.99 -11.98
N THR A 620 6.40 26.30 -11.39
CA THR A 620 6.27 27.34 -10.34
C THR A 620 5.51 26.88 -9.11
N ALA A 621 5.00 25.66 -9.12
CA ALA A 621 4.12 25.12 -8.12
C ALA A 621 2.88 26.00 -7.82
N SER A 622 2.25 26.54 -8.87
CA SER A 622 1.12 27.47 -8.75
C SER A 622 -0.20 26.85 -9.21
N ASN A 623 -1.33 27.37 -8.69
CA ASN A 623 -2.69 26.89 -8.90
C ASN A 623 -2.99 25.53 -8.24
N LEU A 624 -2.38 25.29 -7.09
CA LEU A 624 -2.71 24.17 -6.22
C LEU A 624 -4.06 24.43 -5.53
N THR A 625 -4.83 23.37 -5.31
CA THR A 625 -6.09 23.34 -4.59
C THR A 625 -6.00 22.37 -3.41
N SER A 626 -6.93 22.44 -2.45
CA SER A 626 -6.89 21.63 -1.24
C SER A 626 -7.51 20.24 -1.47
N GLN A 627 -6.68 19.19 -1.51
CA GLN A 627 -6.96 17.88 -2.10
C GLN A 627 -7.48 16.76 -1.17
N ALA A 628 -7.77 15.60 -1.78
CA ALA A 628 -7.80 14.29 -1.15
C ALA A 628 -6.45 13.92 -0.51
N MET A 629 -6.48 13.43 0.73
CA MET A 629 -5.28 13.05 1.47
C MET A 629 -5.07 11.55 1.39
N GLY A 630 -3.83 11.11 1.15
CA GLY A 630 -3.46 9.73 1.36
C GLY A 630 -2.18 9.30 0.66
N ASN A 631 -1.95 7.99 0.65
CA ASN A 631 -0.68 7.38 0.29
C ASN A 631 -0.75 6.71 -1.08
N PHE A 632 0.36 6.74 -1.81
CA PHE A 632 0.47 6.05 -3.10
C PHE A 632 1.87 5.46 -3.32
N GLU A 633 1.94 4.44 -4.16
CA GLU A 633 3.15 3.99 -4.84
C GLU A 633 3.08 4.42 -6.31
N LEU A 634 4.12 5.07 -6.83
CA LEU A 634 4.32 5.27 -8.26
C LEU A 634 5.13 4.10 -8.83
N VAL A 635 4.57 3.39 -9.80
CA VAL A 635 5.20 2.31 -10.54
C VAL A 635 5.45 2.81 -11.96
N ILE A 636 6.72 2.86 -12.37
CA ILE A 636 7.12 3.12 -13.74
C ILE A 636 7.67 1.81 -14.30
N THR A 637 7.08 1.26 -15.34
CA THR A 637 7.45 -0.04 -15.92
C THR A 637 7.91 0.17 -17.35
N HIS A 638 9.03 -0.45 -17.75
CA HIS A 638 9.35 -0.60 -19.17
C HIS A 638 8.46 -1.69 -19.74
N LEU A 639 7.72 -1.37 -20.79
CA LEU A 639 6.94 -2.37 -21.50
C LEU A 639 7.87 -3.22 -22.35
N THR A 640 7.53 -4.51 -22.45
CA THR A 640 8.34 -5.54 -23.09
C THR A 640 7.47 -6.33 -24.03
N ASP A 641 8.00 -6.70 -25.18
CA ASP A 641 7.33 -7.66 -26.05
C ASP A 641 7.34 -9.06 -25.44
N ASP A 642 6.20 -9.72 -25.55
CA ASP A 642 5.96 -11.07 -25.10
C ASP A 642 5.86 -12.04 -26.27
N VAL A 643 5.62 -13.31 -25.94
CA VAL A 643 5.60 -14.38 -26.92
C VAL A 643 4.36 -15.23 -26.76
N ALA A 644 3.61 -15.38 -27.86
CA ALA A 644 2.55 -16.37 -27.96
C ALA A 644 2.94 -17.47 -28.95
N GLY A 645 2.85 -18.73 -28.51
CA GLY A 645 3.13 -19.89 -29.35
C GLY A 645 1.90 -20.79 -29.53
N TRP A 646 1.62 -21.15 -30.79
CA TRP A 646 0.60 -22.12 -31.14
C TRP A 646 1.20 -23.47 -31.52
N ASN A 647 0.77 -24.53 -30.83
CA ASN A 647 1.09 -25.90 -31.20
C ASN A 647 0.07 -26.41 -32.23
N SER A 648 0.48 -26.51 -33.50
CA SER A 648 -0.42 -26.90 -34.59
C SER A 648 -0.88 -28.36 -34.53
N GLN A 649 -0.27 -29.20 -33.68
CA GLN A 649 -0.65 -30.61 -33.51
C GLN A 649 -1.76 -30.77 -32.47
N THR A 650 -1.66 -30.04 -31.36
CA THR A 650 -2.61 -30.12 -30.25
C THR A 650 -3.67 -29.01 -30.29
N GLY A 651 -3.39 -27.93 -31.01
CA GLY A 651 -4.22 -26.74 -31.04
C GLY A 651 -4.01 -25.78 -29.87
N ARG A 652 -3.08 -26.10 -28.97
CA ARG A 652 -2.88 -25.38 -27.72
C ARG A 652 -2.00 -24.16 -27.90
N TRP A 653 -2.47 -23.04 -27.35
CA TRP A 653 -1.68 -21.83 -27.16
C TRP A 653 -0.84 -21.89 -25.89
N SER A 654 0.28 -21.19 -25.89
CA SER A 654 1.13 -20.95 -24.73
C SER A 654 1.64 -19.52 -24.82
N PHE A 655 1.73 -18.85 -23.69
CA PHE A 655 2.16 -17.46 -23.58
C PHE A 655 3.40 -17.40 -22.69
N GLY A 656 4.30 -16.48 -22.98
CA GLY A 656 5.43 -16.19 -22.12
C GLY A 656 5.71 -14.71 -22.07
N GLU A 657 5.66 -14.21 -20.85
CA GLU A 657 6.11 -12.87 -20.48
C GLU A 657 7.63 -12.82 -20.55
N SER A 658 8.17 -11.79 -21.20
CA SER A 658 9.61 -11.55 -21.25
C SER A 658 10.00 -10.42 -20.30
N ASP A 659 10.94 -10.68 -19.39
CA ASP A 659 11.59 -9.62 -18.59
C ASP A 659 13.03 -9.33 -19.06
N GLY A 660 13.35 -9.79 -20.28
CA GLY A 660 14.70 -9.77 -20.85
C GLY A 660 15.66 -10.82 -20.27
N THR A 661 15.25 -11.59 -19.25
CA THR A 661 16.10 -12.59 -18.58
C THR A 661 15.49 -13.99 -18.54
N THR A 662 14.16 -14.08 -18.47
CA THR A 662 13.40 -15.33 -18.44
C THR A 662 12.19 -15.22 -19.36
N LEU A 663 11.67 -16.37 -19.80
CA LEU A 663 10.40 -16.46 -20.52
C LEU A 663 9.51 -17.47 -19.80
N GLY A 664 8.55 -16.98 -19.02
CA GLY A 664 7.56 -17.82 -18.36
C GLY A 664 6.79 -18.67 -19.38
N GLN A 665 6.24 -19.81 -18.96
CA GLN A 665 5.29 -20.56 -19.80
C GLN A 665 3.94 -20.63 -19.10
N ARG A 666 3.00 -19.79 -19.54
CA ARG A 666 1.59 -19.87 -19.20
C ARG A 666 0.85 -20.69 -20.27
N THR A 667 -0.10 -21.49 -19.82
CA THR A 667 -0.89 -22.35 -20.70
C THR A 667 -2.12 -21.59 -21.20
N GLY A 668 -2.24 -21.44 -22.51
CA GLY A 668 -3.36 -20.76 -23.15
C GLY A 668 -4.51 -21.67 -23.60
N PRO A 669 -5.50 -21.08 -24.30
CA PRO A 669 -6.70 -21.78 -24.78
C PRO A 669 -6.40 -22.72 -25.95
N LEU A 670 -7.42 -23.48 -26.35
CA LEU A 670 -7.36 -24.44 -27.46
C LEU A 670 -8.11 -23.91 -28.68
N TRP A 671 -7.40 -23.82 -29.80
CA TRP A 671 -8.00 -23.67 -31.11
C TRP A 671 -7.92 -25.00 -31.87
N ASN A 672 -8.96 -25.36 -32.60
CA ASN A 672 -9.00 -26.64 -33.29
C ASN A 672 -7.79 -26.80 -34.25
N PRO A 673 -6.89 -27.79 -34.03
CA PRO A 673 -5.69 -27.98 -34.85
C PRO A 673 -5.98 -28.47 -36.27
N SER A 674 -7.19 -29.00 -36.52
CA SER A 674 -7.62 -29.41 -37.86
C SER A 674 -8.16 -28.28 -38.72
N GLY A 675 -8.43 -27.11 -38.11
CA GLY A 675 -8.83 -25.90 -38.83
C GLY A 675 -7.61 -25.24 -39.45
N ASN A 676 -7.80 -24.58 -40.59
CA ASN A 676 -6.75 -23.73 -41.13
C ASN A 676 -6.96 -22.28 -40.65
N TRP A 677 -5.96 -21.78 -39.93
CA TRP A 677 -6.01 -20.50 -39.22
C TRP A 677 -5.09 -19.47 -39.87
N ASP A 678 -5.67 -18.31 -40.15
CA ASP A 678 -4.93 -17.06 -40.39
C ASP A 678 -4.87 -16.30 -39.06
N MET A 679 -3.68 -15.92 -38.62
CA MET A 679 -3.41 -15.46 -37.26
C MET A 679 -2.64 -14.15 -37.32
N HIS A 680 -3.13 -13.15 -36.59
CA HIS A 680 -2.59 -11.80 -36.50
C HIS A 680 -2.61 -11.37 -35.04
N THR A 681 -1.98 -10.25 -34.76
CA THR A 681 -1.93 -9.61 -33.44
C THR A 681 -2.38 -8.16 -33.56
N GLY A 682 -2.94 -7.62 -32.48
CA GLY A 682 -3.38 -6.23 -32.36
C GLY A 682 -4.31 -6.04 -31.17
N ASP A 683 -4.41 -4.83 -30.63
CA ASP A 683 -5.29 -4.49 -29.50
C ASP A 683 -6.72 -4.27 -30.01
N VAL A 684 -7.46 -5.36 -30.22
CA VAL A 684 -8.81 -5.27 -30.78
C VAL A 684 -9.86 -4.97 -29.72
N ASN A 685 -9.50 -5.08 -28.44
CA ASN A 685 -10.39 -4.90 -27.31
C ASN A 685 -10.24 -3.51 -26.62
N GLY A 686 -9.19 -2.77 -26.94
CA GLY A 686 -8.87 -1.41 -26.48
C GLY A 686 -8.33 -1.35 -25.04
N ASP A 687 -7.77 -2.44 -24.52
CA ASP A 687 -7.24 -2.52 -23.15
C ASP A 687 -5.75 -2.13 -23.04
N GLY A 688 -5.11 -1.82 -24.17
CA GLY A 688 -3.69 -1.49 -24.27
C GLY A 688 -2.79 -2.72 -24.32
N GLN A 689 -3.35 -3.94 -24.42
CA GLN A 689 -2.60 -5.17 -24.63
C GLN A 689 -2.87 -5.72 -26.02
N THR A 690 -1.85 -6.35 -26.58
CA THR A 690 -1.96 -7.06 -27.85
C THR A 690 -2.82 -8.31 -27.71
N ASP A 691 -3.88 -8.42 -28.49
CA ASP A 691 -4.67 -9.64 -28.61
C ASP A 691 -4.20 -10.55 -29.74
N ILE A 692 -4.61 -11.82 -29.73
CA ILE A 692 -4.44 -12.72 -30.87
C ILE A 692 -5.75 -12.83 -31.65
N VAL A 693 -5.73 -12.34 -32.89
CA VAL A 693 -6.86 -12.40 -33.81
C VAL A 693 -6.72 -13.58 -34.77
N GLY A 694 -7.64 -14.54 -34.67
CA GLY A 694 -7.65 -15.76 -35.45
C GLY A 694 -8.86 -15.89 -36.35
N ARG A 695 -8.61 -16.05 -37.65
CA ARG A 695 -9.64 -16.41 -38.64
C ARG A 695 -9.61 -17.90 -38.95
N HIS A 696 -10.74 -18.57 -38.79
CA HIS A 696 -10.92 -19.94 -39.23
C HIS A 696 -11.36 -20.00 -40.70
N ASP A 697 -10.99 -21.06 -41.42
CA ASP A 697 -11.39 -21.33 -42.81
C ASP A 697 -12.92 -21.41 -43.07
N ASN A 698 -13.73 -21.45 -42.01
CA ASN A 698 -15.19 -21.46 -42.08
C ASN A 698 -15.77 -20.03 -42.02
N GLY A 699 -14.91 -19.02 -41.96
CA GLY A 699 -15.24 -17.59 -41.88
C GLY A 699 -15.50 -17.05 -40.48
N ALA A 700 -15.33 -17.87 -39.43
CA ALA A 700 -15.43 -17.44 -38.04
C ALA A 700 -14.16 -16.71 -37.59
N TRP A 701 -14.35 -15.72 -36.74
CA TRP A 701 -13.30 -14.97 -36.07
C TRP A 701 -13.30 -15.28 -34.59
N TYR A 702 -12.11 -15.49 -34.06
CA TYR A 702 -11.86 -15.72 -32.65
C TYR A 702 -10.77 -14.76 -32.21
N VAL A 703 -10.91 -14.23 -31.01
CA VAL A 703 -9.90 -13.42 -30.36
C VAL A 703 -9.45 -14.18 -29.11
N ILE A 704 -8.15 -14.18 -28.85
CA ILE A 704 -7.63 -14.50 -27.52
C ILE A 704 -7.21 -13.18 -26.93
N ASP A 705 -7.91 -12.80 -25.88
CA ASP A 705 -7.62 -11.65 -25.04
C ASP A 705 -6.19 -11.78 -24.47
N GLY A 706 -5.38 -10.73 -24.62
CA GLY A 706 -3.99 -10.68 -24.14
C GLY A 706 -3.90 -10.96 -22.64
N ASP A 707 -4.62 -10.18 -21.83
CA ASP A 707 -4.65 -10.23 -20.37
C ASP A 707 -5.26 -11.56 -19.89
N THR A 708 -6.56 -11.77 -20.19
CA THR A 708 -7.31 -12.85 -19.58
C THR A 708 -7.02 -14.21 -20.22
N GLN A 709 -6.34 -14.22 -21.38
CA GLN A 709 -6.03 -15.41 -22.19
C GLN A 709 -7.29 -16.22 -22.54
N GLN A 710 -8.45 -15.58 -22.56
CA GLN A 710 -9.70 -16.21 -22.91
C GLN A 710 -9.95 -16.14 -24.40
N SER A 711 -10.22 -17.30 -25.01
CA SER A 711 -10.66 -17.33 -26.39
C SER A 711 -12.17 -17.10 -26.50
N THR A 712 -12.55 -16.08 -27.23
CA THR A 712 -13.94 -15.69 -27.48
C THR A 712 -14.22 -15.65 -28.98
N TYR A 713 -15.48 -15.88 -29.36
CA TYR A 713 -15.92 -15.82 -30.75
C TYR A 713 -16.46 -14.41 -31.06
N TRP A 714 -15.84 -13.74 -32.02
CA TRP A 714 -16.09 -12.31 -32.32
C TRP A 714 -16.90 -12.09 -33.59
N GLY A 715 -17.52 -13.16 -34.09
CA GLY A 715 -18.42 -13.09 -35.22
C GLY A 715 -17.98 -13.95 -36.40
N ARG A 716 -18.78 -13.87 -37.46
CA ARG A 716 -18.56 -14.66 -38.67
C ARG A 716 -18.96 -13.89 -39.90
N TRP A 717 -18.05 -13.89 -40.85
CA TRP A 717 -18.31 -13.36 -42.16
C TRP A 717 -19.05 -14.42 -43.02
N GLY A 718 -20.39 -14.45 -42.92
CA GLY A 718 -21.37 -15.05 -43.87
C GLY A 718 -21.27 -16.55 -44.24
N SER A 719 -22.36 -17.32 -44.04
CA SER A 719 -22.43 -18.77 -44.32
C SER A 719 -22.56 -19.21 -45.79
N GLN A 720 -22.69 -18.29 -46.75
CA GLN A 720 -22.60 -18.63 -48.19
C GLN A 720 -21.14 -18.76 -48.68
N LEU A 721 -20.16 -18.55 -47.79
CA LEU A 721 -18.74 -18.38 -48.10
C LEU A 721 -17.84 -19.48 -47.49
N SER A 722 -18.42 -20.49 -46.85
CA SER A 722 -17.72 -21.45 -45.98
C SER A 722 -17.31 -22.78 -46.63
N GLN A 723 -16.97 -22.81 -47.92
CA GLN A 723 -16.50 -24.05 -48.58
C GLN A 723 -15.05 -24.02 -49.03
N ARG A 724 -14.30 -22.96 -48.72
CA ARG A 724 -13.09 -22.69 -49.48
C ARG A 724 -12.14 -21.79 -48.69
N TRP A 725 -10.91 -22.30 -48.51
CA TRP A 725 -9.63 -21.58 -48.71
C TRP A 725 -9.54 -20.76 -50.04
N ASN A 726 -10.65 -20.69 -50.78
CA ASN A 726 -10.84 -20.34 -52.17
C ASN A 726 -12.12 -19.51 -52.40
N ASP A 727 -12.70 -18.82 -51.39
CA ASP A 727 -13.55 -17.68 -51.75
C ASP A 727 -12.61 -16.81 -52.57
N PRO A 728 -12.82 -16.68 -53.89
CA PRO A 728 -11.94 -15.87 -54.71
C PRO A 728 -11.86 -14.49 -54.04
N ARG A 729 -12.89 -14.05 -53.32
CA ARG A 729 -12.87 -12.77 -52.63
C ARG A 729 -11.92 -12.55 -51.46
N PHE A 730 -11.12 -13.45 -50.90
CA PHE A 730 -10.18 -12.95 -49.85
C PHE A 730 -8.80 -13.58 -49.92
N GLN A 731 -8.37 -13.98 -51.11
CA GLN A 731 -7.09 -14.64 -51.30
C GLN A 731 -5.94 -13.62 -51.24
N GLY A 732 -5.19 -13.63 -50.13
CA GLY A 732 -3.81 -13.14 -50.07
C GLY A 732 -3.51 -11.94 -49.19
N PHE A 733 -4.49 -11.37 -48.47
CA PHE A 733 -4.24 -10.30 -47.49
C PHE A 733 -5.35 -10.18 -46.45
N VAL A 734 -4.96 -10.34 -45.19
CA VAL A 734 -5.68 -9.98 -43.96
C VAL A 734 -4.66 -9.23 -43.10
N ALA A 735 -5.10 -8.18 -42.42
CA ALA A 735 -4.30 -7.41 -41.47
C ALA A 735 -5.19 -6.91 -40.33
N VAL A 736 -4.55 -6.50 -39.23
CA VAL A 736 -5.17 -5.93 -38.04
C VAL A 736 -4.49 -4.58 -37.77
N ALA A 737 -5.29 -3.52 -37.60
CA ALA A 737 -4.85 -2.16 -37.23
C ALA A 737 -6.08 -1.28 -37.00
N ASP A 738 -5.97 -0.25 -36.15
CA ASP A 738 -7.00 0.78 -35.97
C ASP A 738 -7.20 1.61 -37.25
N MET A 739 -8.26 1.31 -38.01
CA MET A 739 -8.50 1.93 -39.32
C MET A 739 -9.32 3.22 -39.22
N ASN A 740 -9.86 3.55 -38.05
CA ASN A 740 -10.71 4.73 -37.85
C ASN A 740 -10.26 5.64 -36.69
N ALA A 741 -9.09 5.37 -36.10
CA ALA A 741 -8.51 6.08 -34.97
C ALA A 741 -9.46 6.12 -33.75
N ASP A 742 -10.18 5.03 -33.49
CA ASP A 742 -11.07 4.93 -32.32
C ASP A 742 -10.46 4.22 -31.12
N GLY A 743 -9.20 3.78 -31.22
CA GLY A 743 -8.46 3.09 -30.18
C GLY A 743 -8.67 1.58 -30.15
N PHE A 744 -9.45 1.02 -31.09
CA PHE A 744 -9.59 -0.43 -31.25
C PHE A 744 -9.01 -0.87 -32.58
N ASP A 745 -8.16 -1.89 -32.57
CA ASP A 745 -7.67 -2.46 -33.82
C ASP A 745 -8.79 -3.16 -34.60
N ASP A 746 -8.87 -2.86 -35.89
CA ASP A 746 -9.86 -3.37 -36.82
C ASP A 746 -9.31 -4.48 -37.70
N VAL A 747 -10.20 -5.24 -38.34
CA VAL A 747 -9.79 -6.27 -39.31
C VAL A 747 -9.98 -5.78 -40.74
N VAL A 748 -8.90 -5.82 -41.51
CA VAL A 748 -8.87 -5.47 -42.94
C VAL A 748 -8.65 -6.72 -43.78
N GLY A 749 -9.35 -6.85 -44.90
CA GLY A 749 -9.19 -7.96 -45.83
C GLY A 749 -9.35 -7.56 -47.30
N LYS A 750 -8.59 -8.22 -48.19
CA LYS A 750 -8.67 -7.99 -49.65
C LYS A 750 -9.23 -9.16 -50.46
N ASN A 751 -10.18 -8.75 -51.29
CA ASN A 751 -10.66 -9.17 -52.61
C ASN A 751 -9.81 -9.96 -53.65
N TYR A 752 -10.21 -11.11 -54.28
CA TYR A 752 -9.70 -11.42 -55.68
C TYR A 752 -10.09 -10.37 -56.70
N ARG A 753 -11.18 -9.63 -56.48
CA ARG A 753 -11.55 -8.51 -57.34
C ARG A 753 -10.84 -7.22 -56.91
N GLY A 754 -9.92 -7.31 -55.96
CA GLY A 754 -9.20 -6.18 -55.38
C GLY A 754 -10.04 -5.29 -54.47
N GLU A 755 -11.27 -5.66 -54.11
CA GLU A 755 -12.07 -4.93 -53.13
C GLU A 755 -11.45 -5.07 -51.73
N ILE A 756 -11.28 -3.95 -51.03
CA ILE A 756 -10.80 -3.88 -49.65
C ILE A 756 -12.01 -3.74 -48.74
N PHE A 757 -12.14 -4.66 -47.80
CA PHE A 757 -13.17 -4.64 -46.78
C PHE A 757 -12.54 -4.41 -45.41
N VAL A 758 -13.21 -3.62 -44.60
CA VAL A 758 -12.85 -3.39 -43.20
C VAL A 758 -14.04 -3.79 -42.34
N SER A 759 -13.74 -4.40 -41.21
CA SER A 759 -14.69 -4.80 -40.19
C SER A 759 -14.26 -4.12 -38.90
N LEU A 760 -15.00 -3.09 -38.51
CA LEU A 760 -14.67 -2.31 -37.31
C LEU A 760 -14.82 -3.15 -36.05
N SER A 761 -13.91 -3.00 -35.10
CA SER A 761 -14.05 -3.53 -33.75
C SER A 761 -15.01 -2.68 -32.92
N THR A 762 -15.54 -3.25 -31.85
CA THR A 762 -16.33 -2.54 -30.83
C THR A 762 -15.81 -2.81 -29.42
N GLY A 763 -14.59 -3.35 -29.29
CA GLY A 763 -14.05 -3.83 -28.03
C GLY A 763 -14.59 -5.19 -27.56
N GLY A 764 -15.34 -5.91 -28.41
CA GLY A 764 -15.93 -7.19 -28.00
C GLY A 764 -16.58 -8.02 -29.12
N GLU A 765 -16.82 -7.42 -30.28
CA GLU A 765 -17.15 -8.15 -31.51
C GLU A 765 -16.66 -7.37 -32.73
N PHE A 766 -16.49 -8.08 -33.85
CA PHE A 766 -16.28 -7.42 -35.14
C PHE A 766 -17.63 -7.13 -35.80
N GLY A 767 -17.83 -5.87 -36.19
CA GLY A 767 -19.01 -5.40 -36.90
C GLY A 767 -19.19 -6.03 -38.29
N PRO A 768 -20.20 -5.60 -39.07
CA PRO A 768 -20.37 -6.07 -40.43
C PRO A 768 -19.25 -5.53 -41.34
N MET A 769 -18.71 -6.40 -42.21
CA MET A 769 -17.77 -5.98 -43.25
C MET A 769 -18.35 -4.87 -44.13
N SER A 770 -17.57 -3.81 -44.31
CA SER A 770 -17.89 -2.67 -45.17
C SER A 770 -16.85 -2.54 -46.27
N LEU A 771 -17.28 -2.27 -47.51
CA LEU A 771 -16.39 -2.03 -48.65
C LEU A 771 -15.83 -0.60 -48.54
N TRP A 772 -14.54 -0.46 -48.30
CA TRP A 772 -13.92 0.87 -48.16
C TRP A 772 -13.18 1.33 -49.43
N GLY A 773 -12.70 0.39 -50.25
CA GLY A 773 -11.95 0.76 -51.45
C GLY A 773 -11.68 -0.40 -52.41
N ARG A 774 -10.93 -0.12 -53.47
CA ARG A 774 -10.54 -1.12 -54.48
C ARG A 774 -9.13 -0.86 -55.01
N VAL A 775 -8.32 -1.90 -55.04
CA VAL A 775 -7.12 -1.99 -55.89
C VAL A 775 -7.43 -2.77 -57.17
N ALA A 776 -6.62 -2.63 -58.22
CA ALA A 776 -6.88 -3.39 -59.45
C ALA A 776 -6.80 -4.92 -59.20
N PRO A 777 -7.70 -5.74 -59.76
CA PRO A 777 -7.91 -7.13 -59.32
C PRO A 777 -6.78 -8.12 -59.62
N THR A 778 -5.94 -7.89 -60.63
CA THR A 778 -4.94 -8.86 -61.08
C THR A 778 -3.51 -8.32 -60.99
N GLY A 779 -2.57 -9.19 -60.60
CA GLY A 779 -1.13 -8.92 -60.60
C GLY A 779 -0.55 -8.24 -59.36
N TRP A 780 -1.37 -7.82 -58.39
CA TRP A 780 -0.94 -7.34 -57.08
C TRP A 780 -0.76 -8.52 -56.12
N THR A 781 0.47 -8.71 -55.68
CA THR A 781 0.97 -9.94 -55.04
C THR A 781 1.30 -9.76 -53.57
N ALA A 782 1.49 -8.52 -53.11
CA ALA A 782 1.71 -8.20 -51.71
C ALA A 782 0.99 -6.91 -51.33
N HIS A 783 0.62 -6.82 -50.05
CA HIS A 783 -0.11 -5.72 -49.44
C HIS A 783 0.46 -5.49 -48.03
N ARG A 784 0.61 -4.23 -47.63
CA ARG A 784 1.09 -3.82 -46.31
C ARG A 784 0.27 -2.61 -45.82
N LEU A 785 0.16 -2.49 -44.51
CA LEU A 785 -0.33 -1.31 -43.85
C LEU A 785 0.85 -0.39 -43.51
N GLY A 786 0.58 0.90 -43.36
CA GLY A 786 1.50 1.90 -42.82
C GLY A 786 0.97 3.32 -43.04
N ASP A 787 1.38 4.28 -42.22
CA ASP A 787 1.04 5.70 -42.37
C ASP A 787 1.97 6.36 -43.39
N PHE A 788 1.61 6.36 -44.68
CA PHE A 788 2.48 6.90 -45.72
C PHE A 788 2.32 8.41 -45.91
N ASN A 789 1.24 9.02 -45.41
CA ASN A 789 0.96 10.45 -45.57
C ASN A 789 1.31 11.28 -44.30
N GLY A 790 1.48 10.64 -43.15
CA GLY A 790 1.79 11.23 -41.85
C GLY A 790 0.57 11.79 -41.13
N ASP A 791 -0.62 11.24 -41.38
CA ASP A 791 -1.87 11.68 -40.73
C ASP A 791 -2.28 10.86 -39.51
N GLY A 792 -1.51 9.83 -39.18
CA GLY A 792 -1.74 8.93 -38.05
C GLY A 792 -2.70 7.78 -38.34
N LEU A 793 -3.22 7.65 -39.56
CA LEU A 793 -4.07 6.53 -39.96
C LEU A 793 -3.30 5.51 -40.81
N PRO A 794 -3.51 4.20 -40.61
CA PRO A 794 -2.92 3.19 -41.46
C PRO A 794 -3.49 3.24 -42.89
N ASP A 795 -2.64 3.56 -43.86
CA ASP A 795 -2.91 3.45 -45.28
C ASP A 795 -2.66 2.02 -45.78
N ILE A 796 -3.02 1.75 -47.05
CA ILE A 796 -2.76 0.44 -47.69
C ILE A 796 -1.87 0.61 -48.92
N VAL A 797 -0.62 0.14 -48.82
CA VAL A 797 0.25 -0.03 -49.98
C VAL A 797 0.13 -1.43 -50.56
N SER A 798 -0.02 -1.48 -51.88
CA SER A 798 -0.05 -2.69 -52.68
C SER A 798 1.14 -2.74 -53.61
N PHE A 799 1.69 -3.93 -53.83
CA PHE A 799 2.83 -4.17 -54.70
C PHE A 799 2.55 -5.19 -55.79
N ARG A 800 3.17 -4.98 -56.95
CA ARG A 800 3.30 -5.98 -58.01
C ARG A 800 4.76 -6.36 -58.20
N ASN A 801 4.99 -7.60 -58.60
CA ASN A 801 6.32 -8.10 -58.95
C ASN A 801 7.01 -7.33 -60.10
N ASN A 802 6.27 -6.60 -60.94
CA ASN A 802 6.85 -5.76 -61.99
C ASN A 802 7.35 -4.39 -61.46
N GLY A 803 7.22 -4.14 -60.16
CA GLY A 803 7.59 -2.90 -59.48
C GLY A 803 6.47 -1.86 -59.40
N ASP A 804 5.27 -2.13 -59.94
CA ASP A 804 4.13 -1.23 -59.72
C ASP A 804 3.77 -1.20 -58.24
N ARG A 805 3.45 0.00 -57.76
CA ARG A 805 3.03 0.32 -56.40
C ARG A 805 1.76 1.13 -56.45
N TRP A 806 0.90 0.90 -55.48
CA TRP A 806 -0.37 1.57 -55.37
C TRP A 806 -0.66 1.80 -53.90
N VAL A 807 -0.76 3.06 -53.48
CA VAL A 807 -1.13 3.43 -52.11
C VAL A 807 -2.57 3.92 -52.13
N ASN A 808 -3.39 3.38 -51.24
CA ASN A 808 -4.73 3.89 -50.97
C ASN A 808 -4.67 4.60 -49.62
N GLU A 809 -4.97 5.88 -49.63
CA GLU A 809 -5.01 6.71 -48.43
C GLU A 809 -6.27 6.38 -47.62
N ASN A 810 -6.12 6.23 -46.31
CA ASN A 810 -7.23 6.01 -45.41
C ASN A 810 -7.74 7.34 -44.86
N THR A 811 -9.05 7.59 -44.97
CA THR A 811 -9.64 8.83 -44.43
C THR A 811 -10.33 8.63 -43.07
N GLY A 812 -10.22 7.44 -42.46
CA GLY A 812 -10.82 7.11 -41.15
C GLY A 812 -12.35 7.01 -41.13
N HIS A 813 -13.01 7.14 -42.28
CA HIS A 813 -14.48 7.29 -42.38
C HIS A 813 -15.11 6.34 -43.41
N GLY A 814 -14.64 5.09 -43.47
CA GLY A 814 -15.26 4.09 -44.33
C GLY A 814 -14.87 4.18 -45.80
N THR A 815 -13.88 5.01 -46.15
CA THR A 815 -13.47 5.29 -47.52
C THR A 815 -11.95 5.27 -47.62
N LEU A 816 -11.45 4.60 -48.65
CA LEU A 816 -10.06 4.71 -49.08
C LEU A 816 -10.00 5.55 -50.36
N LEU A 817 -9.15 6.57 -50.37
CA LEU A 817 -8.89 7.38 -51.56
C LEU A 817 -7.77 6.76 -52.40
N LEU A 818 -7.91 6.92 -53.71
CA LEU A 818 -6.86 6.54 -54.64
C LEU A 818 -5.94 7.73 -54.87
N ASP A 819 -4.79 7.70 -54.22
CA ASP A 819 -3.89 8.85 -54.23
C ASP A 819 -2.63 8.63 -55.05
N TYR A 820 -2.03 7.44 -55.01
CA TYR A 820 -0.79 7.20 -55.75
C TYR A 820 -0.73 5.86 -56.49
N TYR A 821 -0.45 5.95 -57.79
CA TYR A 821 -0.04 4.83 -58.63
C TYR A 821 1.28 5.15 -59.33
N GLY A 822 2.34 4.40 -59.02
CA GLY A 822 3.66 4.61 -59.61
C GLY A 822 4.47 3.33 -59.72
N ARG A 823 5.43 3.30 -60.65
CA ARG A 823 6.33 2.15 -60.84
C ARG A 823 7.71 2.42 -60.22
N TYR A 824 8.25 1.41 -59.56
CA TYR A 824 9.62 1.38 -59.04
C TYR A 824 10.64 1.27 -60.17
N GLY A 825 11.20 2.41 -60.59
CA GLY A 825 12.16 2.50 -61.68
C GLY A 825 11.62 2.06 -63.05
N ASN A 826 12.34 2.38 -64.12
CA ASN A 826 11.95 1.98 -65.48
C ASN A 826 12.31 0.50 -65.80
N GLN A 827 12.22 -0.41 -64.81
CA GLN A 827 12.83 -1.73 -64.85
C GLN A 827 11.84 -2.86 -64.56
N ALA A 828 10.84 -3.00 -65.43
CA ALA A 828 9.81 -4.04 -65.38
C ALA A 828 10.34 -5.50 -65.41
N SER A 829 11.64 -5.72 -65.60
CA SER A 829 12.29 -7.03 -65.72
C SER A 829 12.88 -7.58 -64.41
N ARG A 830 12.70 -6.89 -63.28
CA ARG A 830 13.39 -7.20 -62.00
C ARG A 830 12.67 -8.13 -61.02
N ASP A 831 11.44 -8.58 -61.31
CA ASP A 831 10.66 -9.54 -60.48
C ASP A 831 10.84 -9.32 -58.96
N TRP A 832 10.24 -8.25 -58.47
CA TRP A 832 10.35 -7.74 -57.11
C TRP A 832 9.65 -8.65 -56.08
N ARG A 833 10.22 -8.74 -54.88
CA ARG A 833 9.80 -9.59 -53.76
C ARG A 833 10.23 -9.02 -52.41
N ASN A 834 9.81 -9.67 -51.32
CA ASN A 834 10.16 -9.31 -49.94
C ASN A 834 9.86 -7.84 -49.62
N PHE A 835 8.59 -7.46 -49.77
CA PHE A 835 8.10 -6.11 -49.47
C PHE A 835 7.89 -5.96 -47.96
N MET A 836 8.46 -4.91 -47.37
CA MET A 836 8.31 -4.56 -45.96
C MET A 836 8.13 -3.04 -45.84
N THR A 837 7.53 -2.61 -44.73
CA THR A 837 7.22 -1.23 -44.36
C THR A 837 7.86 -0.92 -43.01
N GLY A 838 8.05 0.36 -42.72
CA GLY A 838 8.64 0.89 -41.49
C GLY A 838 9.22 2.29 -41.71
N ASP A 839 9.43 3.11 -40.68
CA ASP A 839 10.00 4.46 -40.79
C ASP A 839 11.54 4.41 -40.83
N PHE A 840 12.09 4.14 -42.01
CA PHE A 840 13.53 4.02 -42.22
C PHE A 840 14.29 5.36 -42.16
N ASN A 841 13.61 6.50 -41.97
CA ASN A 841 14.22 7.82 -42.08
C ASN A 841 13.97 8.75 -40.88
N GLY A 842 13.02 8.39 -40.01
CA GLY A 842 12.67 9.06 -38.76
C GLY A 842 11.84 10.32 -38.99
N ASP A 843 11.06 10.39 -40.06
CA ASP A 843 10.18 11.53 -40.36
C ASP A 843 8.73 11.32 -39.90
N GLY A 844 8.45 10.21 -39.22
CA GLY A 844 7.13 9.86 -38.70
C GLY A 844 6.18 9.34 -39.78
N ARG A 845 6.69 9.02 -40.97
CA ARG A 845 5.94 8.34 -42.03
C ARG A 845 6.53 6.97 -42.28
N ASP A 846 5.67 6.00 -42.54
CA ASP A 846 6.10 4.71 -43.01
C ASP A 846 6.75 4.82 -44.40
N ASP A 847 7.87 4.15 -44.53
CA ASP A 847 8.62 3.99 -45.77
C ASP A 847 8.47 2.55 -46.28
N ILE A 848 9.14 2.22 -47.38
CA ILE A 848 9.12 0.87 -47.96
C ILE A 848 10.51 0.34 -48.29
N VAL A 849 10.73 -0.95 -48.08
CA VAL A 849 11.94 -1.66 -48.51
C VAL A 849 11.57 -2.92 -49.29
N GLN A 850 12.34 -3.20 -50.35
CA GLN A 850 12.03 -4.30 -51.27
C GLN A 850 13.28 -4.86 -51.98
N GLN A 851 13.22 -6.15 -52.30
CA GLN A 851 14.28 -6.89 -52.99
C GLN A 851 13.93 -7.16 -54.45
N ASP A 852 14.90 -7.02 -55.35
CA ASP A 852 14.77 -7.56 -56.71
C ASP A 852 15.25 -9.02 -56.84
N ASN A 853 14.97 -9.66 -57.97
CA ASN A 853 15.39 -11.03 -58.24
C ASN A 853 16.91 -11.23 -58.30
N PHE A 854 17.72 -10.17 -58.46
CA PHE A 854 19.18 -10.21 -58.43
C PHE A 854 19.78 -10.07 -57.02
N GLY A 855 18.92 -9.84 -56.01
CA GLY A 855 19.28 -9.69 -54.61
C GLY A 855 19.63 -8.27 -54.20
N ASN A 856 19.40 -7.27 -55.06
CA ASN A 856 19.57 -5.88 -54.66
C ASN A 856 18.38 -5.44 -53.83
N TRP A 857 18.67 -4.73 -52.75
CA TRP A 857 17.69 -4.14 -51.86
C TRP A 857 17.61 -2.65 -52.10
N TRP A 858 16.38 -2.15 -52.09
CA TRP A 858 16.11 -0.77 -52.37
C TRP A 858 15.10 -0.22 -51.36
N LEU A 859 15.39 0.98 -50.90
CA LEU A 859 14.58 1.75 -49.98
C LEU A 859 13.78 2.79 -50.77
N GLY A 860 12.55 3.04 -50.35
CA GLY A 860 11.69 4.09 -50.87
C GLY A 860 11.17 4.92 -49.72
N HIS A 861 11.76 6.10 -49.51
CA HIS A 861 11.27 7.04 -48.49
C HIS A 861 9.98 7.71 -48.95
N SER A 862 8.93 7.68 -48.13
CA SER A 862 7.67 8.33 -48.42
C SER A 862 7.83 9.85 -48.49
N ASN A 863 7.17 10.47 -49.46
CA ASN A 863 7.14 11.92 -49.64
C ASN A 863 5.74 12.50 -49.34
N GLY A 864 4.95 11.83 -48.48
CA GLY A 864 3.60 12.27 -48.11
C GLY A 864 2.60 12.19 -49.27
N LEU A 865 2.66 11.11 -50.06
CA LEU A 865 1.78 10.82 -51.21
C LEU A 865 1.74 11.86 -52.36
N ALA A 866 2.66 12.84 -52.40
CA ALA A 866 2.82 13.77 -53.53
C ALA A 866 3.34 13.10 -54.83
N ASP A 867 3.33 13.81 -55.97
CA ASP A 867 3.89 13.33 -57.25
C ASP A 867 5.33 12.81 -57.07
N GLY A 868 5.54 11.50 -57.28
CA GLY A 868 6.80 10.83 -56.94
C GLY A 868 6.85 10.38 -55.48
N ALA A 869 5.74 9.85 -54.95
CA ALA A 869 5.46 9.51 -53.55
C ALA A 869 6.52 8.72 -52.79
N PHE A 870 7.48 8.10 -53.48
CA PHE A 870 8.63 7.47 -52.83
C PHE A 870 9.95 7.86 -53.48
N THR A 871 10.89 8.38 -52.70
CA THR A 871 12.27 8.66 -53.10
C THR A 871 13.11 7.38 -53.03
N GLN A 872 13.58 6.91 -54.19
CA GLN A 872 14.31 5.65 -54.30
C GLN A 872 15.80 5.79 -53.94
N LEU A 873 16.28 4.89 -53.08
CA LEU A 873 17.68 4.75 -52.70
C LEU A 873 18.13 3.29 -52.81
N TYR A 874 19.34 3.08 -53.32
CA TYR A 874 19.98 1.77 -53.28
C TYR A 874 20.52 1.53 -51.88
N ALA A 875 20.07 0.46 -51.22
CA ALA A 875 20.55 0.09 -49.88
C ALA A 875 21.78 -0.80 -50.02
N ASN A 876 21.58 -2.07 -50.38
CA ASN A 876 22.65 -3.05 -50.44
C ASN A 876 22.36 -4.17 -51.47
N ARG A 877 23.20 -5.20 -51.46
CA ARG A 877 22.94 -6.45 -52.17
C ARG A 877 23.21 -7.65 -51.27
N TRP A 878 22.21 -8.50 -51.08
CA TRP A 878 22.32 -9.80 -50.42
C TRP A 878 22.02 -10.91 -51.41
N ASP A 879 22.88 -11.92 -51.44
CA ASP A 879 22.64 -13.10 -52.29
C ASP A 879 21.36 -13.81 -51.83
N PRO A 880 20.32 -13.92 -52.69
CA PRO A 880 19.07 -14.57 -52.33
C PRO A 880 19.20 -16.05 -51.95
N ALA A 881 20.31 -16.71 -52.30
CA ALA A 881 20.58 -18.08 -51.88
C ALA A 881 21.28 -18.16 -50.50
N ALA A 882 21.89 -17.08 -50.03
CA ALA A 882 22.65 -17.04 -48.79
C ALA A 882 21.88 -16.42 -47.62
N PHE A 883 20.97 -15.49 -47.92
CA PHE A 883 20.17 -14.74 -46.94
C PHE A 883 18.69 -15.05 -47.08
N SER A 884 18.03 -15.17 -45.94
CA SER A 884 16.61 -15.41 -45.77
C SER A 884 16.12 -14.69 -44.51
N ASP A 885 14.82 -14.81 -44.21
CA ASP A 885 14.27 -14.37 -42.92
C ASP A 885 14.54 -12.88 -42.68
N PHE A 886 13.86 -12.09 -43.49
CA PHE A 886 13.97 -10.63 -43.51
C PHE A 886 12.89 -10.06 -42.59
N GLN A 887 13.30 -9.19 -41.68
CA GLN A 887 12.43 -8.54 -40.69
C GLN A 887 12.86 -7.07 -40.54
N VAL A 888 11.99 -6.23 -39.97
CA VAL A 888 12.18 -4.78 -39.79
C VAL A 888 12.08 -4.45 -38.30
N GLY A 889 12.83 -3.45 -37.84
CA GLY A 889 12.79 -2.91 -36.48
C GLY A 889 13.94 -1.93 -36.21
N ASP A 890 13.84 -1.11 -35.16
CA ASP A 890 14.87 -0.19 -34.70
C ASP A 890 15.92 -0.94 -33.86
N PHE A 891 16.84 -1.61 -34.56
CA PHE A 891 17.91 -2.37 -33.91
C PHE A 891 18.99 -1.48 -33.31
N ASN A 892 18.93 -0.15 -33.46
CA ASN A 892 19.99 0.76 -33.05
C ASN A 892 19.58 1.83 -32.01
N GLY A 893 18.28 2.00 -31.78
CA GLY A 893 17.68 2.88 -30.80
C GLY A 893 17.70 4.35 -31.23
N ASP A 894 17.87 4.66 -32.51
CA ASP A 894 17.85 6.04 -33.03
C ASP A 894 16.46 6.52 -33.49
N GLY A 895 15.42 5.72 -33.25
CA GLY A 895 14.05 6.01 -33.62
C GLY A 895 13.79 5.80 -35.12
N LYS A 896 14.66 5.07 -35.81
CA LYS A 896 14.50 4.72 -37.22
C LYS A 896 14.51 3.23 -37.37
N ASP A 897 13.65 2.74 -38.24
CA ASP A 897 13.65 1.35 -38.59
C ASP A 897 14.89 0.97 -39.38
N GLU A 898 15.28 -0.28 -39.18
CA GLU A 898 16.25 -1.00 -39.97
C GLU A 898 15.66 -2.29 -40.51
N PHE A 899 16.41 -2.98 -41.37
CA PHE A 899 16.04 -4.33 -41.77
C PHE A 899 17.20 -5.32 -41.58
N VAL A 900 16.85 -6.48 -41.03
CA VAL A 900 17.76 -7.56 -40.71
C VAL A 900 17.59 -8.72 -41.69
N ALA A 901 18.66 -9.48 -41.90
CA ALA A 901 18.60 -10.76 -42.58
C ALA A 901 19.45 -11.81 -41.88
N ARG A 902 19.00 -13.05 -41.98
CA ARG A 902 19.71 -14.22 -41.46
C ARG A 902 20.28 -15.07 -42.57
N THR A 903 21.54 -15.48 -42.41
CA THR A 903 22.17 -16.45 -43.31
C THR A 903 21.75 -17.88 -42.99
N ALA A 904 21.91 -18.81 -43.94
CA ALA A 904 21.69 -20.25 -43.72
C ALA A 904 22.52 -20.86 -42.56
N THR A 905 23.62 -20.21 -42.17
CA THR A 905 24.45 -20.60 -41.02
C THR A 905 24.09 -19.87 -39.72
N ASN A 906 22.93 -19.20 -39.67
CA ASN A 906 22.42 -18.41 -38.55
C ASN A 906 23.23 -17.16 -38.15
N HIS A 907 23.97 -16.57 -39.09
CA HIS A 907 24.58 -15.23 -38.90
C HIS A 907 23.58 -14.13 -39.27
N PHE A 908 23.46 -13.10 -38.44
CA PHE A 908 22.59 -11.95 -38.65
C PHE A 908 23.37 -10.73 -39.15
N PHE A 909 22.77 -10.02 -40.09
CA PHE A 909 23.25 -8.75 -40.62
C PHE A 909 22.12 -7.74 -40.62
N VAL A 910 22.35 -6.58 -40.00
CA VAL A 910 21.39 -5.46 -39.93
C VAL A 910 21.88 -4.35 -40.86
N ASN A 911 20.99 -3.75 -41.64
CA ASN A 911 21.30 -2.61 -42.50
C ASN A 911 21.12 -1.29 -41.76
N ILE A 912 22.15 -0.85 -41.04
CA ILE A 912 22.11 0.38 -40.24
C ILE A 912 22.07 1.61 -41.13
N THR A 913 21.14 2.53 -40.84
CA THR A 913 21.03 3.82 -41.51
C THR A 913 22.17 4.74 -41.08
N GLN A 914 23.00 5.17 -42.02
CA GLN A 914 24.05 6.15 -41.74
C GLN A 914 23.52 7.59 -41.84
N ALA A 915 24.26 8.55 -41.28
CA ALA A 915 23.89 9.97 -41.26
C ALA A 915 23.64 10.63 -42.64
N ASN A 916 24.01 9.96 -43.75
CA ASN A 916 23.71 10.38 -45.12
C ASN A 916 22.50 9.65 -45.73
N ASN A 917 21.64 9.05 -44.89
CA ASN A 917 20.50 8.19 -45.24
C ASN A 917 20.86 7.01 -46.14
N ARG A 918 22.11 6.53 -46.05
CA ARG A 918 22.53 5.30 -46.73
C ARG A 918 22.56 4.17 -45.72
N MET A 919 21.92 3.06 -46.08
CA MET A 919 21.98 1.85 -45.28
C MET A 919 23.23 1.01 -45.56
N VAL A 920 23.85 0.49 -44.50
CA VAL A 920 25.06 -0.34 -44.58
C VAL A 920 24.88 -1.66 -43.82
N PRO A 921 25.10 -2.81 -44.49
CA PRO A 921 24.98 -4.10 -43.83
C PRO A 921 26.12 -4.30 -42.82
N THR A 922 25.74 -4.49 -41.56
CA THR A 922 26.64 -4.64 -40.41
C THR A 922 26.38 -5.99 -39.76
N TYR A 923 27.44 -6.71 -39.40
CA TYR A 923 27.32 -8.02 -38.75
C TYR A 923 27.01 -7.82 -37.27
N PHE A 924 25.88 -8.36 -36.80
CA PHE A 924 25.44 -8.18 -35.42
C PHE A 924 25.70 -9.41 -34.54
N GLY A 925 25.70 -10.62 -35.11
CA GLY A 925 25.91 -11.83 -34.31
C GLY A 925 25.48 -13.11 -35.01
N ALA A 926 25.46 -14.21 -34.27
CA ALA A 926 25.00 -15.48 -34.78
C ALA A 926 24.42 -16.39 -33.69
N LEU A 927 23.41 -17.19 -34.06
CA LEU A 927 22.97 -18.33 -33.25
C LEU A 927 23.84 -19.56 -33.53
N ALA A 928 23.61 -20.62 -32.75
CA ALA A 928 24.28 -21.90 -32.94
C ALA A 928 24.12 -22.41 -34.39
N ARG A 929 25.25 -22.82 -34.99
CA ARG A 929 25.30 -23.35 -36.37
C ARG A 929 24.53 -24.67 -36.48
N ASN A 930 23.97 -24.93 -37.67
CA ASN A 930 23.27 -26.17 -38.03
C ASN A 930 22.08 -26.51 -37.12
N ARG A 931 21.44 -25.48 -36.55
CA ARG A 931 20.20 -25.60 -35.79
C ARG A 931 19.13 -24.77 -36.47
N SER A 932 17.89 -25.25 -36.43
CA SER A 932 16.74 -24.54 -36.98
C SER A 932 16.10 -23.68 -35.90
N PHE A 933 15.84 -22.41 -36.24
CA PHE A 933 15.17 -21.46 -35.36
C PHE A 933 14.04 -20.75 -36.09
N LEU A 934 12.92 -20.56 -35.40
CA LEU A 934 11.96 -19.50 -35.71
C LEU A 934 12.40 -18.24 -34.98
N THR A 935 12.21 -17.08 -35.60
CA THR A 935 12.63 -15.80 -35.04
C THR A 935 11.55 -14.75 -35.18
N GLN A 936 11.45 -13.88 -34.18
CA GLN A 936 10.62 -12.68 -34.18
C GLN A 936 11.46 -11.49 -33.70
N VAL A 937 11.13 -10.32 -34.22
CA VAL A 937 11.69 -9.03 -33.81
C VAL A 937 10.73 -8.38 -32.85
N GLY A 938 11.27 -7.66 -31.86
CA GLY A 938 10.53 -6.95 -30.83
C GLY A 938 11.45 -6.56 -29.68
N ASP A 939 11.01 -5.68 -28.78
CA ASP A 939 11.76 -5.22 -27.61
C ASP A 939 11.54 -6.17 -26.41
N TYR A 940 12.30 -7.27 -26.37
CA TYR A 940 12.12 -8.32 -25.35
C TYR A 940 12.73 -7.99 -23.99
N ASN A 941 13.43 -6.86 -23.84
CA ASN A 941 14.05 -6.43 -22.58
C ASN A 941 13.66 -5.02 -22.12
N GLY A 942 12.77 -4.35 -22.87
CA GLY A 942 12.18 -3.05 -22.53
C GLY A 942 13.16 -1.90 -22.66
N ASP A 943 14.29 -2.10 -23.35
CA ASP A 943 15.31 -1.07 -23.49
C ASP A 943 15.06 -0.11 -24.66
N GLY A 944 13.98 -0.33 -25.40
CA GLY A 944 13.55 0.51 -26.51
C GLY A 944 14.29 0.25 -27.81
N VAL A 945 15.11 -0.80 -27.85
CA VAL A 945 15.81 -1.25 -29.04
C VAL A 945 15.26 -2.61 -29.43
N ASP A 946 14.97 -2.79 -30.71
CA ASP A 946 14.44 -4.05 -31.19
C ASP A 946 15.49 -5.17 -31.10
N ASP A 947 15.04 -6.28 -30.53
CA ASP A 947 15.79 -7.49 -30.29
C ASP A 947 15.41 -8.59 -31.31
N ILE A 948 16.02 -9.77 -31.17
CA ILE A 948 15.55 -10.98 -31.85
C ILE A 948 15.28 -12.09 -30.84
N LEU A 949 14.02 -12.49 -30.70
CA LEU A 949 13.68 -13.76 -30.08
C LEU A 949 13.95 -14.90 -31.06
N ALA A 950 14.62 -15.95 -30.59
CA ALA A 950 14.89 -17.16 -31.36
C ALA A 950 14.41 -18.41 -30.62
N MET A 951 13.44 -19.11 -31.20
CA MET A 951 12.98 -20.41 -30.71
C MET A 951 13.61 -21.54 -31.50
N ARG A 952 14.39 -22.40 -30.83
CA ARG A 952 14.97 -23.60 -31.43
C ARG A 952 13.91 -24.66 -31.64
N THR A 953 13.71 -25.09 -32.88
CA THR A 953 12.55 -25.92 -33.25
C THR A 953 12.65 -27.38 -32.80
N THR A 954 13.83 -27.84 -32.34
CA THR A 954 14.04 -29.24 -31.93
C THR A 954 13.56 -29.53 -30.51
N ASP A 955 13.59 -28.53 -29.64
CA ASP A 955 13.41 -28.67 -28.19
C ASP A 955 12.73 -27.46 -27.55
N ALA A 956 12.20 -26.53 -28.35
CA ALA A 956 11.48 -25.34 -27.90
C ALA A 956 12.30 -24.47 -26.92
N ALA A 957 13.62 -24.45 -27.09
CA ALA A 957 14.49 -23.58 -26.30
C ALA A 957 14.44 -22.16 -26.87
N PHE A 958 14.16 -21.17 -26.02
CA PHE A 958 14.05 -19.77 -26.37
C PHE A 958 15.32 -19.01 -25.98
N PHE A 959 15.71 -18.09 -26.85
CA PHE A 959 16.85 -17.20 -26.66
C PHE A 959 16.41 -15.80 -27.06
N ALA A 960 16.70 -14.79 -26.22
CA ALA A 960 16.69 -13.40 -26.66
C ALA A 960 18.11 -13.04 -27.14
N LEU A 961 18.18 -12.39 -28.29
CA LEU A 961 19.38 -11.80 -28.84
C LEU A 961 19.27 -10.29 -28.68
N ASN A 962 19.55 -9.81 -27.47
CA ASN A 962 19.33 -8.41 -27.14
C ASN A 962 20.27 -7.53 -27.95
N SER A 963 19.74 -6.52 -28.62
CA SER A 963 20.54 -5.55 -29.34
C SER A 963 21.27 -4.64 -28.36
N THR A 964 22.38 -4.09 -28.84
CA THR A 964 23.16 -3.05 -28.14
C THR A 964 23.44 -1.88 -29.08
N GLY A 965 22.64 -1.78 -30.13
CA GLY A 965 22.79 -0.90 -31.29
C GLY A 965 23.94 -1.20 -32.26
N SER A 966 24.77 -2.20 -31.96
CA SER A 966 25.89 -2.58 -32.84
C SER A 966 26.17 -4.07 -32.92
N ARG A 967 25.56 -4.86 -32.04
CA ARG A 967 25.67 -6.32 -31.96
C ARG A 967 24.52 -6.89 -31.14
N PHE A 968 24.29 -8.19 -31.31
CA PHE A 968 23.40 -8.97 -30.46
C PHE A 968 24.16 -9.64 -29.30
N SER A 969 23.57 -9.62 -28.12
CA SER A 969 24.01 -10.32 -26.92
C SER A 969 22.98 -11.39 -26.55
N GLY A 970 23.37 -12.67 -26.61
CA GLY A 970 22.44 -13.77 -26.41
C GLY A 970 22.22 -14.14 -24.95
N VAL A 971 20.96 -14.20 -24.53
CA VAL A 971 20.49 -14.74 -23.24
C VAL A 971 19.59 -15.96 -23.50
N SER A 972 19.75 -17.02 -22.69
CA SER A 972 18.86 -18.19 -22.75
C SER A 972 17.67 -17.95 -21.84
N LEU A 973 16.46 -17.93 -22.41
CA LEU A 973 15.23 -17.65 -21.67
C LEU A 973 14.56 -18.91 -21.10
N GLY A 974 15.03 -20.09 -21.50
CA GLY A 974 14.52 -21.39 -21.04
C GLY A 974 13.94 -22.21 -22.17
N SER A 975 13.04 -23.15 -21.85
CA SER A 975 12.38 -24.00 -22.83
C SER A 975 10.95 -24.29 -22.45
N TRP A 976 10.04 -24.24 -23.43
CA TRP A 976 8.65 -24.62 -23.21
C TRP A 976 8.45 -26.12 -23.30
N THR A 977 7.85 -26.71 -22.27
CA THR A 977 7.59 -28.15 -22.25
C THR A 977 6.43 -28.50 -23.19
N ASN A 978 6.54 -29.64 -23.89
CA ASN A 978 5.52 -30.13 -24.84
C ASN A 978 5.21 -29.20 -26.03
N PHE A 979 6.14 -28.30 -26.37
CA PHE A 979 6.05 -27.41 -27.52
C PHE A 979 7.04 -27.81 -28.64
N THR A 980 7.06 -29.10 -29.02
CA THR A 980 7.97 -29.64 -30.05
C THR A 980 7.23 -30.07 -31.32
N GLY A 981 7.71 -29.68 -32.52
CA GLY A 981 7.01 -29.95 -33.79
C GLY A 981 6.84 -28.72 -34.71
N ASN A 982 5.74 -28.68 -35.47
CA ASN A 982 5.36 -27.52 -36.28
C ASN A 982 4.66 -26.49 -35.39
N HIS A 983 5.29 -25.33 -35.24
CA HIS A 983 4.81 -24.27 -34.37
C HIS A 983 4.74 -22.95 -35.11
N ARG A 984 3.85 -22.08 -34.65
CA ARG A 984 3.90 -20.65 -34.93
C ARG A 984 4.21 -19.92 -33.64
N ILE A 985 5.00 -18.87 -33.76
CA ILE A 985 5.27 -17.92 -32.68
C ILE A 985 4.85 -16.54 -33.18
N LEU A 986 4.20 -15.78 -32.31
CA LEU A 986 3.78 -14.40 -32.50
C LEU A 986 4.41 -13.57 -31.38
N ASN A 987 4.68 -12.30 -31.66
CA ASN A 987 5.14 -11.30 -30.70
C ASN A 987 4.04 -10.25 -30.49
N GLY A 988 4.11 -9.55 -29.38
CA GLY A 988 3.17 -8.54 -28.93
C GLY A 988 3.17 -8.47 -27.40
N GLU A 989 2.52 -7.49 -26.82
CA GLU A 989 2.39 -7.33 -25.36
C GLU A 989 1.15 -8.08 -24.89
N PHE A 990 1.30 -9.22 -24.21
CA PHE A 990 0.15 -10.08 -23.84
C PHE A 990 -0.11 -10.06 -22.32
N ASP A 991 0.33 -9.03 -21.58
CA ASP A 991 0.13 -8.90 -20.11
C ASP A 991 -0.04 -7.45 -19.63
#